data_AF-A0A351HL45-F1
#
_entry.id   AF-A0A351HL45-F1
#
_cell.length_a   1.000
_cell.length_b   1.000
_cell.length_c   1.000
_cell.angle_alpha   90.00
_cell.angle_beta   90.00
_cell.angle_gamma   90.00
#
_symmetry.space_group_name_H-M   'P 1'
#
loop_
_entity.id
_entity.type
_entity.pdbx_description
1 polymer ?
#
loop_
_entity_poly.entity_id
_entity_poly.type
_entity_poly.pdbx_seq_one_letter_code
_entity_poly.pdbx_strand_id
1 'polypeptide(L)'
;MKTLHILILLLLVGVAANAQKPAKVWSNSILQAMDSKEQLDIDKYMDEAVADFTKILTKNPNDALSQFGLSVVYSYDTYTRHNYFEAWKYFRLSEQSILQISEEDKTVLDEYFFKQDKKRRGRTLAKNIEWERKLVEEKLIKFVREENNLNYANQFITEFPNSKYYENVIHIRNYIEFRKAEDAGTVEDMNRFVEKYPDAAQVTTAKEIRNRLAYKQALDKNSLSALKDFVATYTGAPQVEEAKKVMGVLAFEEAAKSGSIEILEHYMAEYPNSSKMPDAKMLKRQWVFEWAKKVNSIDAYNQFVAMYPEGEMYVDIFNLKADALGQQVLLDFPVENYKMVKIFDNQNLPERGGDVALRTNGELLLVTNSYKSKDEMTDSWLLGLNAEGKMLWNKFLGNEFDDQVNKVWVSPANEIYVAGMTNAIKDSIKGKAWMYKLDAQGKNIFNRKLEGSEVMDFAVYPDGKMLVAGYTIQPGDTTSKSYITKINEAGKKLWERSYTCSDTIYSILLHPDRTAFIAAETWLVALDENGYLVWDKTLVPDQKATSVILNEAGQIVFAGTQGSGVFSMAFDGLGNKIWEMNQPVEMPCQIKRITPLADLSVILSGTTLDNKILLLKIDHTGKLVASKEFSTSNGIQLNGVAGAGGNFVLISATRLGPNPDVVVFKMSF
;
A
#
# COMPACT_ATOMS: atom_id res chain seq x y z
N MET A 1 81.93 68.68 -4.79
CA MET A 1 81.46 70.00 -4.30
C MET A 1 80.14 70.27 -5.00
N LYS A 2 78.99 70.12 -4.31
CA LYS A 2 78.23 71.20 -3.63
C LYS A 2 77.87 72.37 -4.57
N THR A 3 76.59 72.44 -4.98
CA THR A 3 75.54 73.45 -4.63
C THR A 3 75.28 74.41 -5.80
N LEU A 4 74.12 74.40 -6.48
CA LEU A 4 72.74 74.79 -6.11
C LEU A 4 72.46 76.31 -6.33
N HIS A 5 71.77 76.59 -7.45
CA HIS A 5 70.61 77.50 -7.62
C HIS A 5 70.72 79.03 -7.82
N ILE A 6 69.92 79.46 -8.81
CA ILE A 6 68.99 80.63 -8.88
C ILE A 6 69.52 81.94 -9.53
N LEU A 7 69.11 82.16 -10.80
CA LEU A 7 68.20 83.23 -11.33
C LEU A 7 68.97 84.55 -11.67
N ILE A 8 68.75 85.29 -12.77
CA ILE A 8 67.52 85.74 -13.45
C ILE A 8 67.89 86.42 -14.80
N LEU A 9 67.07 86.22 -15.86
CA LEU A 9 66.58 87.20 -16.88
C LEU A 9 67.61 88.08 -17.65
N LEU A 10 67.53 88.37 -18.97
CA LEU A 10 66.42 88.38 -19.93
C LEU A 10 67.01 88.75 -21.31
N LEU A 11 66.67 88.01 -22.38
CA LEU A 11 66.44 88.58 -23.72
C LEU A 11 65.54 87.63 -24.52
N LEU A 12 64.22 87.91 -24.46
CA LEU A 12 63.20 87.51 -25.43
C LEU A 12 63.58 88.08 -26.81
N VAL A 13 63.31 87.42 -27.95
CA VAL A 13 62.09 87.41 -28.79
C VAL A 13 62.48 86.46 -29.95
N GLY A 14 61.70 85.57 -30.55
CA GLY A 14 60.28 85.26 -30.60
C GLY A 14 60.06 84.50 -31.91
N VAL A 15 59.59 83.26 -31.85
CA VAL A 15 58.80 82.65 -32.94
C VAL A 15 57.67 81.92 -32.25
N ALA A 16 56.48 82.50 -32.40
CA ALA A 16 55.24 81.88 -32.01
C ALA A 16 55.16 80.49 -32.65
N ALA A 17 55.03 79.46 -31.80
CA ALA A 17 54.57 78.17 -32.26
C ALA A 17 53.20 78.38 -32.89
N ASN A 18 53.15 78.40 -34.23
CA ASN A 18 51.92 78.45 -35.00
C ASN A 18 51.05 77.30 -34.52
N ALA A 19 49.99 77.58 -33.77
CA ALA A 19 49.00 76.56 -33.43
C ALA A 19 48.39 76.13 -34.77
N GLN A 20 48.62 74.87 -35.16
CA GLN A 20 48.11 74.33 -36.40
C GLN A 20 46.58 74.49 -36.38
N LYS A 21 46.01 75.19 -37.36
CA LYS A 21 44.55 75.31 -37.47
C LYS A 21 43.95 73.90 -37.67
N PRO A 22 42.79 73.58 -37.08
CA PRO A 22 42.14 72.27 -37.24
C PRO A 22 42.02 71.82 -38.70
N ALA A 23 41.55 72.70 -39.60
CA ALA A 23 41.43 72.43 -41.03
C ALA A 23 42.75 71.95 -41.68
N LYS A 24 43.90 72.44 -41.22
CA LYS A 24 45.21 72.03 -41.74
C LYS A 24 45.58 70.61 -41.31
N VAL A 25 45.19 70.19 -40.10
CA VAL A 25 45.38 68.81 -39.62
C VAL A 25 44.57 67.84 -40.47
N TRP A 26 43.32 68.20 -40.81
CA TRP A 26 42.50 67.38 -41.71
C TRP A 26 43.15 67.17 -43.09
N SER A 27 43.63 68.25 -43.74
CA SER A 27 44.25 68.14 -45.06
C SER A 27 45.59 67.40 -45.06
N ASN A 28 46.41 67.62 -44.04
CA ASN A 28 47.76 67.05 -43.96
C ASN A 28 47.77 65.60 -43.45
N SER A 29 46.74 65.20 -42.71
CA SER A 29 46.73 63.92 -42.01
C SER A 29 45.52 63.08 -42.40
N ILE A 30 44.29 63.48 -42.05
CA ILE A 30 43.09 62.65 -42.33
C ILE A 30 42.93 62.36 -43.82
N LEU A 31 42.97 63.39 -44.68
CA LEU A 31 42.76 63.20 -46.12
C LEU A 31 43.93 62.44 -46.78
N GLN A 32 45.16 62.62 -46.30
CA GLN A 32 46.31 61.84 -46.77
C GLN A 32 46.21 60.38 -46.36
N ALA A 33 45.73 60.10 -45.15
CA ALA A 33 45.47 58.74 -44.69
C ALA A 33 44.41 58.05 -45.58
N MET A 34 43.35 58.76 -45.97
CA MET A 34 42.32 58.23 -46.86
C MET A 34 42.82 57.91 -48.28
N ASP A 35 43.83 58.62 -48.76
CA ASP A 35 44.45 58.39 -50.07
C ASP A 35 45.56 57.33 -50.03
N SER A 36 46.03 57.00 -48.83
CA SER A 36 47.10 56.02 -48.62
C SER A 36 46.59 54.58 -48.77
N LYS A 37 47.41 53.73 -49.39
CA LYS A 37 47.12 52.29 -49.54
C LYS A 37 47.94 51.42 -48.57
N GLU A 38 49.09 51.92 -48.14
CA GLU A 38 50.00 51.23 -47.23
C GLU A 38 49.56 51.44 -45.78
N GLN A 39 49.41 50.35 -45.02
CA GLN A 39 48.96 50.38 -43.63
C GLN A 39 49.84 51.29 -42.74
N LEU A 40 51.15 51.28 -42.96
CA LEU A 40 52.11 52.06 -42.19
C LEU A 40 51.95 53.57 -42.40
N ASP A 41 51.59 53.98 -43.62
CA ASP A 41 51.33 55.38 -43.94
C ASP A 41 49.99 55.84 -43.35
N ILE A 42 48.95 55.00 -43.44
CA ILE A 42 47.65 55.25 -42.80
C ILE A 42 47.84 55.49 -41.30
N ASP A 43 48.53 54.57 -40.62
CA ASP A 43 48.79 54.65 -39.18
C ASP A 43 49.60 55.89 -38.80
N LYS A 44 50.62 56.23 -39.57
CA LYS A 44 51.43 57.42 -39.36
C LYS A 44 50.59 58.69 -39.43
N TYR A 45 49.80 58.86 -40.49
CA TYR A 45 48.97 60.05 -40.65
C TYR A 45 47.88 60.12 -39.58
N MET A 46 47.29 58.99 -39.19
CA MET A 46 46.29 58.96 -38.12
C MET A 46 46.90 59.29 -36.75
N ASP A 47 48.11 58.82 -36.43
CA ASP A 47 48.83 59.20 -35.21
C ASP A 47 49.12 60.70 -35.15
N GLU A 48 49.60 61.26 -36.27
CA GLU A 48 49.85 62.70 -36.39
C GLU A 48 48.56 63.49 -36.17
N ALA A 49 47.44 63.03 -36.76
CA ALA A 49 46.14 63.64 -36.54
C ALA A 49 45.72 63.60 -35.06
N VAL A 50 45.86 62.46 -34.38
CA VAL A 50 45.53 62.34 -32.94
C VAL A 50 46.37 63.29 -32.10
N ALA A 51 47.68 63.35 -32.34
CA ALA A 51 48.60 64.20 -31.60
C ALA A 51 48.28 65.69 -31.78
N ASP A 52 48.04 66.11 -33.02
CA ASP A 52 47.75 67.51 -33.34
C ASP A 52 46.38 67.93 -32.83
N PHE A 53 45.32 67.14 -33.04
CA PHE A 53 43.99 67.46 -32.50
C PHE A 53 43.98 67.50 -30.99
N THR A 54 44.66 66.57 -30.32
CA THR A 54 44.73 66.56 -28.84
C THR A 54 45.46 67.80 -28.30
N LYS A 55 46.53 68.24 -28.99
CA LYS A 55 47.23 69.49 -28.67
C LYS A 55 46.36 70.72 -28.88
N ILE A 56 45.51 70.73 -29.91
CA ILE A 56 44.52 71.80 -30.14
C ILE A 56 43.48 71.80 -29.02
N LEU A 57 42.91 70.64 -28.68
CA LEU A 57 41.90 70.50 -27.63
C LEU A 57 42.43 70.85 -26.24
N THR A 58 43.73 70.71 -25.99
CA THR A 58 44.35 71.19 -24.73
C THR A 58 44.22 72.72 -24.57
N LYS A 59 44.20 73.45 -25.69
CA LYS A 59 44.06 74.92 -25.70
C LYS A 59 42.63 75.38 -25.94
N ASN A 60 41.87 74.63 -26.73
CA ASN A 60 40.46 74.90 -27.05
C ASN A 60 39.64 73.59 -26.91
N PRO A 61 39.20 73.21 -25.70
CA PRO A 61 38.57 71.93 -25.45
C PRO A 61 37.27 71.67 -26.22
N ASN A 62 36.60 72.73 -26.67
CA ASN A 62 35.31 72.69 -27.37
C ASN A 62 35.45 72.93 -28.89
N ASP A 63 36.66 72.79 -29.44
CA ASP A 63 36.88 72.94 -30.88
C ASP A 63 36.16 71.83 -31.66
N ALA A 64 35.04 72.19 -32.28
CA ALA A 64 34.13 71.24 -32.92
C ALA A 64 34.82 70.43 -34.03
N LEU A 65 35.65 71.09 -34.86
CA LEU A 65 36.31 70.45 -35.99
C LEU A 65 37.42 69.48 -35.53
N SER A 66 38.09 69.77 -34.43
CA SER A 66 39.09 68.87 -33.83
C SER A 66 38.46 67.69 -33.11
N GLN A 67 37.35 67.90 -32.38
CA GLN A 67 36.57 66.82 -31.78
C GLN A 67 35.99 65.90 -32.88
N PHE A 68 35.39 66.47 -33.93
CA PHE A 68 34.91 65.69 -35.06
C PHE A 68 36.06 64.97 -35.78
N GLY A 69 37.23 65.60 -35.90
CA GLY A 69 38.44 65.00 -36.48
C GLY A 69 38.91 63.76 -35.71
N LEU A 70 38.97 63.83 -34.38
CA LEU A 70 39.27 62.67 -33.53
C LEU A 70 38.21 61.57 -33.67
N SER A 71 36.93 61.92 -33.81
CA SER A 71 35.88 60.95 -34.08
C SER A 71 36.14 60.16 -35.36
N VAL A 72 36.50 60.87 -36.43
CA VAL A 72 36.82 60.27 -37.73
C VAL A 72 38.06 59.38 -37.66
N VAL A 73 39.14 59.86 -37.03
CA VAL A 73 40.38 59.10 -36.89
C VAL A 73 40.13 57.79 -36.13
N TYR A 74 39.47 57.87 -34.97
CA TYR A 74 39.23 56.69 -34.14
C TYR A 74 38.17 55.72 -34.71
N SER A 75 37.32 56.16 -35.64
CA SER A 75 36.35 55.29 -36.32
C SER A 75 36.85 54.76 -37.67
N TYR A 76 38.10 55.02 -38.03
CA TYR A 76 38.68 54.56 -39.29
C TYR A 76 39.09 53.09 -39.22
N ASP A 77 38.43 52.20 -39.95
CA ASP A 77 38.52 50.74 -39.74
C ASP A 77 39.93 50.17 -39.99
N THR A 78 40.68 50.77 -40.91
CA THR A 78 42.05 50.34 -41.22
C THR A 78 43.07 50.96 -40.27
N TYR A 79 42.73 51.91 -39.41
CA TYR A 79 43.68 52.44 -38.44
C TYR A 79 43.94 51.40 -37.33
N THR A 80 45.20 51.02 -37.10
CA THR A 80 45.51 49.93 -36.15
C THR A 80 45.21 50.28 -34.69
N ARG A 81 45.14 51.58 -34.36
CA ARG A 81 44.77 52.10 -33.04
C ARG A 81 43.38 52.73 -33.04
N HIS A 82 42.50 52.29 -33.94
CA HIS A 82 41.09 52.69 -33.91
C HIS A 82 40.49 52.41 -32.52
N ASN A 83 39.53 53.24 -32.12
CA ASN A 83 38.89 53.12 -30.82
C ASN A 83 37.46 53.65 -30.95
N TYR A 84 36.52 52.75 -31.25
CA TYR A 84 35.14 53.16 -31.51
C TYR A 84 34.45 53.82 -30.30
N PHE A 85 34.91 53.55 -29.06
CA PHE A 85 34.41 54.23 -27.86
C PHE A 85 34.82 55.71 -27.86
N GLU A 86 36.11 55.99 -28.05
CA GLU A 86 36.60 57.37 -28.17
C GLU A 86 36.01 58.05 -29.42
N ALA A 87 35.86 57.32 -30.53
CA ALA A 87 35.26 57.85 -31.74
C ALA A 87 33.84 58.38 -31.51
N TRP A 88 32.99 57.60 -30.84
CA TRP A 88 31.63 57.99 -30.53
C TRP A 88 31.57 59.10 -29.48
N LYS A 89 32.41 59.04 -28.44
CA LYS A 89 32.54 60.08 -27.42
C LYS A 89 32.88 61.44 -28.05
N TYR A 90 33.93 61.49 -28.89
CA TYR A 90 34.30 62.72 -29.59
C TYR A 90 33.24 63.17 -30.60
N PHE A 91 32.56 62.23 -31.26
CA PHE A 91 31.41 62.56 -32.12
C PHE A 91 30.36 63.34 -31.33
N ARG A 92 29.92 62.79 -30.18
CA ARG A 92 28.87 63.38 -29.34
C ARG A 92 29.26 64.75 -28.78
N LEU A 93 30.54 64.97 -28.47
CA LEU A 93 31.05 66.28 -28.07
C LEU A 93 30.92 67.32 -29.20
N SER A 94 31.13 66.91 -30.45
CA SER A 94 31.09 67.79 -31.63
C SER A 94 29.70 67.97 -32.25
N GLU A 95 28.74 67.05 -32.00
CA GLU A 95 27.51 66.88 -32.79
C GLU A 95 26.70 68.17 -33.00
N GLN A 96 26.60 69.02 -31.98
CA GLN A 96 25.84 70.28 -32.07
C GLN A 96 26.68 71.43 -32.65
N SER A 97 27.95 71.51 -32.26
CA SER A 97 28.84 72.63 -32.60
C SER A 97 29.43 72.50 -34.02
N ILE A 98 29.56 71.28 -34.54
CA ILE A 98 30.09 71.01 -35.89
C ILE A 98 29.22 71.60 -37.00
N LEU A 99 27.93 71.85 -36.73
CA LEU A 99 27.01 72.47 -37.67
C LEU A 99 27.20 74.00 -37.80
N GLN A 100 27.93 74.61 -36.86
CA GLN A 100 28.13 76.07 -36.75
C GLN A 100 29.58 76.50 -37.02
N ILE A 101 30.38 75.65 -37.67
CA ILE A 101 31.78 75.96 -38.02
C ILE A 101 31.89 77.00 -39.13
N SER A 102 33.08 77.60 -39.27
CA SER A 102 33.37 78.62 -40.29
C SER A 102 33.26 78.07 -41.72
N GLU A 103 32.99 78.93 -42.71
CA GLU A 103 32.99 78.52 -44.12
C GLU A 103 34.35 77.95 -44.58
N GLU A 104 35.46 78.43 -44.00
CA GLU A 104 36.82 77.89 -44.26
C GLU A 104 36.90 76.41 -43.83
N ASP A 105 36.40 76.09 -42.62
CA ASP A 105 36.42 74.74 -42.05
C ASP A 105 35.45 73.78 -42.75
N LYS A 106 34.33 74.28 -43.29
CA LYS A 106 33.36 73.47 -44.04
C LYS A 106 33.97 72.86 -45.30
N THR A 107 34.84 73.59 -45.99
CA THR A 107 35.44 73.11 -47.26
C THR A 107 36.21 71.80 -47.09
N VAL A 108 36.85 71.59 -45.94
CA VAL A 108 37.61 70.37 -45.67
C VAL A 108 36.69 69.19 -45.33
N LEU A 109 35.57 69.45 -44.66
CA LEU A 109 34.54 68.43 -44.43
C LEU A 109 33.86 68.01 -45.73
N ASP A 110 33.62 68.94 -46.66
CA ASP A 110 33.08 68.62 -47.99
C ASP A 110 34.00 67.67 -48.75
N GLU A 111 35.32 67.90 -48.67
CA GLU A 111 36.32 67.00 -49.27
C GLU A 111 36.34 65.63 -48.59
N TYR A 112 36.31 65.58 -47.26
CA TYR A 112 36.21 64.34 -46.49
C TYR A 112 34.98 63.50 -46.89
N PHE A 113 33.79 64.10 -46.86
CA PHE A 113 32.56 63.38 -47.21
C PHE A 113 32.53 62.95 -48.67
N PHE A 114 33.11 63.74 -49.58
CA PHE A 114 33.26 63.37 -50.99
C PHE A 114 34.17 62.16 -51.18
N LYS A 115 35.30 62.11 -50.45
CA LYS A 115 36.21 60.96 -50.49
C LYS A 115 35.57 59.69 -49.93
N GLN A 116 34.73 59.80 -48.90
CA GLN A 116 33.97 58.66 -48.39
C GLN A 116 32.90 58.14 -49.37
N ASP A 117 32.12 59.04 -50.00
CA ASP A 117 31.12 58.69 -51.01
C ASP A 117 30.83 59.90 -51.91
N LYS A 118 31.09 59.73 -53.21
CA LYS A 118 30.94 60.78 -54.22
C LYS A 118 29.53 61.39 -54.26
N LYS A 119 28.50 60.66 -53.83
CA LYS A 119 27.09 61.15 -53.79
C LYS A 119 26.84 62.18 -52.68
N ARG A 120 27.80 62.43 -51.78
CA ARG A 120 27.61 63.30 -50.60
C ARG A 120 27.95 64.76 -50.82
N ARG A 121 28.65 65.08 -51.90
CA ARG A 121 29.00 66.46 -52.28
C ARG A 121 27.79 67.39 -52.47
N GLY A 122 26.60 66.83 -52.75
CA GLY A 122 25.35 67.57 -52.93
C GLY A 122 24.42 67.61 -51.71
N ARG A 123 24.85 67.08 -50.55
CA ARG A 123 24.04 67.05 -49.32
C ARG A 123 24.40 68.24 -48.42
N THR A 124 23.45 68.68 -47.59
CA THR A 124 23.74 69.67 -46.55
C THR A 124 24.68 69.05 -45.50
N LEU A 125 25.52 69.88 -44.87
CA LEU A 125 26.41 69.44 -43.79
C LEU A 125 25.64 68.68 -42.69
N ALA A 126 24.47 69.18 -42.29
CA ALA A 126 23.61 68.49 -41.33
C ALA A 126 23.23 67.06 -41.74
N LYS A 127 22.95 66.81 -43.04
CA LYS A 127 22.65 65.45 -43.54
C LYS A 127 23.89 64.55 -43.56
N ASN A 128 25.07 65.11 -43.81
CA ASN A 128 26.32 64.36 -43.79
C ASN A 128 26.76 64.02 -42.36
N ILE A 129 26.62 64.96 -41.42
CA ILE A 129 26.85 64.73 -39.99
C ILE A 129 25.89 63.70 -39.42
N GLU A 130 24.59 63.77 -39.76
CA GLU A 130 23.62 62.74 -39.36
C GLU A 130 23.95 61.35 -39.93
N TRP A 131 24.50 61.28 -41.14
CA TRP A 131 24.98 60.03 -41.72
C TRP A 131 26.21 59.50 -40.97
N GLU A 132 27.19 60.37 -40.69
CA GLU A 132 28.40 60.01 -39.95
C GLU A 132 28.06 59.52 -38.55
N ARG A 133 27.08 60.16 -37.90
CA ARG A 133 26.53 59.71 -36.62
C ARG A 133 26.11 58.24 -36.68
N LYS A 134 25.29 57.89 -37.68
CA LYS A 134 24.83 56.52 -37.85
C LYS A 134 25.99 55.58 -38.13
N LEU A 135 26.95 55.98 -38.96
CA LEU A 135 28.12 55.16 -39.25
C LEU A 135 28.95 54.86 -37.99
N VAL A 136 29.32 55.89 -37.23
CA VAL A 136 30.16 55.75 -36.03
C VAL A 136 29.41 54.93 -34.97
N GLU A 137 28.10 55.18 -34.79
CA GLU A 137 27.25 54.39 -33.90
C GLU A 137 27.18 52.92 -34.33
N GLU A 138 26.95 52.64 -35.63
CA GLU A 138 26.89 51.27 -36.18
C GLU A 138 28.22 50.53 -36.03
N LYS A 139 29.35 51.21 -36.24
CA LYS A 139 30.69 50.63 -36.04
C LYS A 139 30.95 50.27 -34.59
N LEU A 140 30.61 51.17 -33.65
CA LEU A 140 30.74 50.89 -32.21
C LEU A 140 29.89 49.69 -31.80
N ILE A 141 28.63 49.62 -32.23
CA ILE A 141 27.75 48.50 -31.88
C ILE A 141 28.21 47.19 -32.52
N LYS A 142 28.63 47.24 -33.78
CA LYS A 142 29.19 46.09 -34.47
C LYS A 142 30.43 45.56 -33.73
N PHE A 143 31.33 46.45 -33.32
CA PHE A 143 32.52 46.11 -32.53
C PHE A 143 32.15 45.46 -31.20
N VAL A 144 31.27 46.07 -30.40
CA VAL A 144 30.83 45.50 -29.11
C VAL A 144 30.19 44.11 -29.29
N ARG A 145 29.45 43.90 -30.39
CA ARG A 145 28.81 42.62 -30.69
C ARG A 145 29.81 41.55 -31.14
N GLU A 146 30.76 41.89 -32.01
CA GLU A 146 31.67 40.93 -32.64
C GLU A 146 32.83 40.54 -31.74
N GLU A 147 33.32 41.44 -30.89
CA GLU A 147 34.37 41.14 -29.92
C GLU A 147 33.89 40.22 -28.80
N ASN A 148 32.57 40.15 -28.56
CA ASN A 148 31.96 39.31 -27.52
C ASN A 148 32.64 39.48 -26.14
N ASN A 149 33.02 40.72 -25.80
CA ASN A 149 33.85 41.04 -24.65
C ASN A 149 33.04 41.74 -23.55
N LEU A 150 33.06 41.18 -22.34
CA LEU A 150 32.33 41.68 -21.18
C LEU A 150 32.71 43.12 -20.80
N ASN A 151 34.00 43.48 -20.91
CA ASN A 151 34.47 44.81 -20.54
C ASN A 151 33.92 45.86 -21.51
N TYR A 152 33.93 45.59 -22.82
CA TYR A 152 33.38 46.51 -23.82
C TYR A 152 31.86 46.66 -23.67
N ALA A 153 31.14 45.56 -23.42
CA ALA A 153 29.70 45.65 -23.18
C ALA A 153 29.37 46.49 -21.92
N ASN A 154 30.11 46.28 -20.82
CA ASN A 154 29.93 47.06 -19.58
C ASN A 154 30.33 48.54 -19.77
N GLN A 155 31.41 48.80 -20.50
CA GLN A 155 31.84 50.16 -20.83
C GLN A 155 30.75 50.88 -21.63
N PHE A 156 30.17 50.22 -22.64
CA PHE A 156 29.10 50.80 -23.47
C PHE A 156 27.87 51.16 -22.65
N ILE A 157 27.42 50.25 -21.78
CA ILE A 157 26.27 50.46 -20.89
C ILE A 157 26.53 51.64 -19.95
N THR A 158 27.76 51.78 -19.46
CA THR A 158 28.14 52.85 -18.51
C THR A 158 28.25 54.21 -19.20
N GLU A 159 28.92 54.27 -20.34
CA GLU A 159 29.20 55.53 -21.03
C GLU A 159 28.02 56.03 -21.87
N PHE A 160 27.13 55.13 -22.33
CA PHE A 160 26.04 55.47 -23.27
C PHE A 160 24.65 54.99 -22.81
N PRO A 161 24.16 55.42 -21.62
CA PRO A 161 22.87 54.98 -21.08
C PRO A 161 21.64 55.39 -21.91
N ASN A 162 21.79 56.40 -22.78
CA ASN A 162 20.70 56.92 -23.61
C ASN A 162 20.77 56.42 -25.08
N SER A 163 21.62 55.43 -25.39
CA SER A 163 21.67 54.87 -26.75
C SER A 163 20.43 54.05 -27.06
N LYS A 164 19.94 54.13 -28.30
CA LYS A 164 18.86 53.24 -28.79
C LYS A 164 19.25 51.75 -28.78
N TYR A 165 20.54 51.44 -28.66
CA TYR A 165 21.06 50.07 -28.59
C TYR A 165 21.36 49.60 -27.16
N TYR A 166 21.07 50.41 -26.14
CA TYR A 166 21.37 50.11 -24.74
C TYR A 166 20.85 48.73 -24.31
N GLU A 167 19.57 48.44 -24.59
CA GLU A 167 18.96 47.14 -24.29
C GLU A 167 19.63 45.97 -25.04
N ASN A 168 19.99 46.18 -26.31
CA ASN A 168 20.69 45.16 -27.09
C ASN A 168 22.05 44.80 -26.47
N VAL A 169 22.80 45.80 -25.99
CA VAL A 169 24.10 45.56 -25.35
C VAL A 169 23.93 44.95 -23.95
N ILE A 170 22.88 45.30 -23.22
CA ILE A 170 22.45 44.59 -22.00
C ILE A 170 22.23 43.10 -22.26
N HIS A 171 21.56 42.76 -23.37
CA HIS A 171 21.33 41.36 -23.75
C HIS A 171 22.64 40.64 -24.11
N ILE A 172 23.57 41.29 -24.82
CA ILE A 172 24.91 40.74 -25.10
C ILE A 172 25.67 40.47 -23.79
N ARG A 173 25.71 41.45 -22.88
CA ARG A 173 26.36 41.34 -21.57
C ARG A 173 25.77 40.21 -20.72
N ASN A 174 24.44 40.11 -20.66
CA ASN A 174 23.73 39.02 -19.97
C ASN A 174 24.05 37.66 -20.59
N TYR A 175 24.11 37.57 -21.93
CA TYR A 175 24.45 36.33 -22.62
C TYR A 175 25.88 35.88 -22.32
N ILE A 176 26.87 36.78 -22.35
CA ILE A 176 28.26 36.47 -22.00
C ILE A 176 28.38 35.95 -20.55
N GLU A 177 27.74 36.63 -19.60
CA GLU A 177 27.75 36.21 -18.19
C GLU A 177 27.00 34.89 -17.96
N PHE A 178 25.91 34.65 -18.69
CA PHE A 178 25.21 33.37 -18.67
C PHE A 178 26.10 32.24 -19.19
N ARG A 179 26.77 32.43 -20.33
CA ARG A 179 27.71 31.44 -20.90
C ARG A 179 28.83 31.12 -19.92
N LYS A 180 29.38 32.13 -19.24
CA LYS A 180 30.39 31.94 -18.20
C LYS A 180 29.88 31.08 -17.03
N ALA A 181 28.64 31.31 -16.59
CA ALA A 181 28.03 30.47 -15.57
C ALA A 181 27.80 29.03 -16.06
N GLU A 182 27.35 28.87 -17.32
CA GLU A 182 27.13 27.56 -17.95
C GLU A 182 28.42 26.75 -18.06
N ASP A 183 29.51 27.39 -18.50
CA ASP A 183 30.81 26.76 -18.64
C ASP A 183 31.42 26.37 -17.28
N ALA A 184 31.10 27.11 -16.20
CA ALA A 184 31.49 26.74 -14.83
C ALA A 184 30.73 25.51 -14.32
N GLY A 185 29.47 25.32 -14.75
CA GLY A 185 28.70 24.11 -14.50
C GLY A 185 28.32 23.86 -13.03
N THR A 186 28.23 24.91 -12.21
CA THR A 186 27.89 24.80 -10.77
C THR A 186 26.51 25.39 -10.44
N VAL A 187 25.95 24.97 -9.31
CA VAL A 187 24.69 25.52 -8.77
C VAL A 187 24.90 26.96 -8.31
N GLU A 188 26.04 27.25 -7.73
CA GLU A 188 26.45 28.54 -7.18
C GLU A 188 26.56 29.61 -8.28
N ASP A 189 27.19 29.27 -9.40
CA ASP A 189 27.36 30.22 -10.51
C ASP A 189 26.02 30.50 -11.22
N MET A 190 25.15 29.50 -11.35
CA MET A 190 23.79 29.72 -11.85
C MET A 190 22.96 30.60 -10.92
N ASN A 191 23.03 30.38 -9.61
CA ASN A 191 22.36 31.23 -8.63
C ASN A 191 22.88 32.66 -8.69
N ARG A 192 24.21 32.84 -8.78
CA ARG A 192 24.83 34.17 -8.90
C ARG A 192 24.36 34.89 -10.17
N PHE A 193 24.24 34.19 -11.29
CA PHE A 193 23.71 34.77 -12.53
C PHE A 193 22.26 35.23 -12.36
N VAL A 194 21.39 34.36 -11.83
CA VAL A 194 19.97 34.67 -11.62
C VAL A 194 19.77 35.84 -10.64
N GLU A 195 20.59 35.91 -9.59
CA GLU A 195 20.56 36.99 -8.60
C GLU A 195 21.05 38.32 -9.18
N LYS A 196 22.16 38.30 -9.93
CA LYS A 196 22.77 39.50 -10.49
C LYS A 196 22.02 40.06 -11.70
N TYR A 197 21.33 39.20 -12.46
CA TYR A 197 20.63 39.55 -13.71
C TYR A 197 19.20 38.99 -13.75
N PRO A 198 18.31 39.41 -12.83
CA PRO A 198 16.98 38.82 -12.68
C PRO A 198 16.04 39.04 -13.89
N ASP A 199 16.30 40.08 -14.69
CA ASP A 199 15.51 40.43 -15.88
C ASP A 199 16.11 39.86 -17.18
N ALA A 200 17.18 39.06 -17.10
CA ALA A 200 17.77 38.46 -18.28
C ALA A 200 16.85 37.39 -18.90
N ALA A 201 16.79 37.35 -20.24
CA ALA A 201 16.01 36.35 -20.97
C ALA A 201 16.41 34.90 -20.62
N GLN A 202 17.64 34.68 -20.18
CA GLN A 202 18.20 33.38 -19.83
C GLN A 202 17.83 32.91 -18.41
N VAL A 203 17.16 33.71 -17.59
CA VAL A 203 16.89 33.35 -16.18
C VAL A 203 16.10 32.05 -16.05
N THR A 204 15.11 31.80 -16.91
CA THR A 204 14.35 30.55 -16.91
C THR A 204 15.25 29.36 -17.20
N THR A 205 16.06 29.43 -18.26
CA THR A 205 17.03 28.38 -18.63
C THR A 205 18.08 28.18 -17.54
N ALA A 206 18.60 29.25 -16.93
CA ALA A 206 19.55 29.17 -15.82
C ALA A 206 18.95 28.44 -14.61
N LYS A 207 17.69 28.73 -14.26
CA LYS A 207 16.97 28.01 -13.19
C LYS A 207 16.80 26.53 -13.53
N GLU A 208 16.49 26.17 -14.77
CA GLU A 208 16.37 24.77 -15.21
C GLU A 208 17.70 24.01 -15.13
N ILE A 209 18.81 24.62 -15.59
CA ILE A 209 20.16 24.04 -15.50
C ILE A 209 20.55 23.88 -14.04
N ARG A 210 20.37 24.93 -13.22
CA ARG A 210 20.60 24.87 -11.77
C ARG A 210 19.84 23.73 -11.11
N ASN A 211 18.55 23.60 -11.38
CA ASN A 211 17.71 22.57 -10.78
C ASN A 211 18.21 21.16 -11.17
N ARG A 212 18.63 20.97 -12.43
CA ARG A 212 19.22 19.71 -12.88
C ARG A 212 20.54 19.40 -12.17
N LEU A 213 21.42 20.39 -12.02
CA LEU A 213 22.70 20.23 -11.32
C LEU A 213 22.49 19.92 -9.84
N ALA A 214 21.61 20.66 -9.16
CA ALA A 214 21.29 20.44 -7.75
C ALA A 214 20.66 19.07 -7.51
N TYR A 215 19.77 18.63 -8.40
CA TYR A 215 19.20 17.28 -8.32
C TYR A 215 20.26 16.20 -8.48
N LYS A 216 21.17 16.35 -9.46
CA LYS A 216 22.30 15.42 -9.64
C LYS A 216 23.18 15.35 -8.39
N GLN A 217 23.54 16.50 -7.81
CA GLN A 217 24.31 16.56 -6.56
C GLN A 217 23.59 15.85 -5.40
N ALA A 218 22.25 15.97 -5.31
CA ALA A 218 21.47 15.28 -4.29
C ALA A 218 21.45 13.76 -4.51
N LEU A 219 21.34 13.29 -5.76
CA LEU A 219 21.44 11.88 -6.12
C LEU A 219 22.83 11.29 -5.82
N ASP A 220 23.89 12.00 -6.17
CA ASP A 220 25.28 11.55 -5.97
C ASP A 220 25.62 11.36 -4.48
N LYS A 221 24.96 12.10 -3.58
CA LYS A 221 25.08 11.93 -2.12
C LYS A 221 24.38 10.67 -1.61
N ASN A 222 23.45 10.11 -2.37
CA ASN A 222 22.67 8.91 -2.04
C ASN A 222 22.10 8.90 -0.61
N SER A 223 21.50 10.02 -0.19
CA SER A 223 20.93 10.15 1.16
C SER A 223 19.55 10.79 1.13
N LEU A 224 18.68 10.33 2.03
CA LEU A 224 17.33 10.86 2.16
C LEU A 224 17.34 12.35 2.52
N SER A 225 18.27 12.78 3.38
CA SER A 225 18.43 14.19 3.76
C SER A 225 18.76 15.07 2.55
N ALA A 226 19.69 14.66 1.69
CA ALA A 226 20.08 15.47 0.54
C ALA A 226 18.93 15.67 -0.46
N LEU A 227 18.08 14.65 -0.66
CA LEU A 227 16.89 14.76 -1.50
C LEU A 227 15.79 15.59 -0.84
N LYS A 228 15.60 15.48 0.49
CA LYS A 228 14.70 16.37 1.25
C LYS A 228 15.11 17.83 1.10
N ASP A 229 16.40 18.14 1.23
CA ASP A 229 16.94 19.49 1.06
C ASP A 229 16.70 20.01 -0.37
N PHE A 230 16.91 19.16 -1.40
CA PHE A 230 16.61 19.51 -2.78
C PHE A 230 15.13 19.86 -2.99
N VAL A 231 14.22 19.00 -2.52
CA VAL A 231 12.77 19.22 -2.67
C VAL A 231 12.31 20.47 -1.93
N ALA A 232 12.85 20.73 -0.74
CA ALA A 232 12.53 21.92 0.04
C ALA A 232 13.07 23.21 -0.61
N THR A 233 14.27 23.16 -1.19
CA THR A 233 14.94 24.34 -1.78
C THR A 233 14.39 24.67 -3.18
N TYR A 234 14.06 23.66 -3.99
CA TYR A 234 13.70 23.80 -5.40
C TYR A 234 12.27 23.30 -5.69
N THR A 235 11.29 23.78 -4.92
CA THR A 235 9.89 23.29 -4.95
C THR A 235 9.22 23.31 -6.33
N GLY A 236 9.59 24.23 -7.21
CA GLY A 236 9.07 24.34 -8.58
C GLY A 236 9.87 23.57 -9.64
N ALA A 237 10.87 22.77 -9.26
CA ALA A 237 11.70 22.04 -10.22
C ALA A 237 10.95 20.83 -10.82
N PRO A 238 11.05 20.58 -12.13
CA PRO A 238 10.47 19.38 -12.75
C PRO A 238 10.91 18.05 -12.13
N GLN A 239 12.09 18.04 -11.50
CA GLN A 239 12.68 16.85 -10.86
C GLN A 239 12.08 16.53 -9.49
N VAL A 240 11.26 17.41 -8.89
CA VAL A 240 10.71 17.20 -7.53
C VAL A 240 9.92 15.89 -7.43
N GLU A 241 9.08 15.59 -8.41
CA GLU A 241 8.28 14.36 -8.38
C GLU A 241 9.13 13.11 -8.51
N GLU A 242 10.21 13.14 -9.28
CA GLU A 242 11.16 12.04 -9.37
C GLU A 242 12.00 11.91 -8.08
N ALA A 243 12.43 13.03 -7.50
CA ALA A 243 13.12 13.06 -6.22
C ALA A 243 12.28 12.40 -5.11
N LYS A 244 10.98 12.70 -5.04
CA LYS A 244 10.05 12.08 -4.07
C LYS A 244 9.95 10.56 -4.25
N LYS A 245 9.97 10.05 -5.49
CA LYS A 245 9.99 8.59 -5.72
C LYS A 245 11.26 7.95 -5.17
N VAL A 246 12.43 8.55 -5.45
CA VAL A 246 13.72 8.06 -4.94
C VAL A 246 13.78 8.16 -3.41
N MET A 247 13.26 9.24 -2.83
CA MET A 247 13.13 9.37 -1.37
C MET A 247 12.34 8.22 -0.75
N GLY A 248 11.22 7.82 -1.36
CA GLY A 248 10.42 6.68 -0.89
C GLY A 248 11.19 5.35 -0.92
N VAL A 249 12.10 5.16 -1.88
CA VAL A 249 12.95 3.96 -1.93
C VAL A 249 14.00 3.98 -0.82
N LEU A 250 14.72 5.09 -0.65
CA LEU A 250 15.75 5.22 0.40
C LEU A 250 15.17 5.15 1.81
N ALA A 251 14.02 5.80 2.04
CA ALA A 251 13.34 5.76 3.32
C ALA A 251 12.90 4.32 3.69
N PHE A 252 12.47 3.53 2.70
CA PHE A 252 12.19 2.11 2.92
C PHE A 252 13.45 1.33 3.28
N GLU A 253 14.58 1.56 2.60
CA GLU A 253 15.83 0.87 2.91
C GLU A 253 16.34 1.17 4.32
N GLU A 254 16.24 2.43 4.77
CA GLU A 254 16.56 2.83 6.14
C GLU A 254 15.63 2.13 7.15
N ALA A 255 14.32 2.14 6.88
CA ALA A 255 13.34 1.47 7.73
C ALA A 255 13.55 -0.05 7.80
N ALA A 256 13.81 -0.71 6.67
CA ALA A 256 14.05 -2.14 6.59
C ALA A 256 15.30 -2.58 7.36
N LYS A 257 16.36 -1.75 7.37
CA LYS A 257 17.60 -2.01 8.14
C LYS A 257 17.43 -1.84 9.64
N SER A 258 16.44 -1.05 10.08
CA SER A 258 16.23 -0.76 11.49
C SER A 258 15.76 -1.97 12.31
N GLY A 259 15.03 -2.90 11.70
CA GLY A 259 14.36 -3.99 12.41
C GLY A 259 13.20 -3.56 13.31
N SER A 260 12.79 -2.28 13.27
CA SER A 260 11.70 -1.73 14.10
C SER A 260 10.41 -1.62 13.29
N ILE A 261 9.35 -2.24 13.82
CA ILE A 261 8.00 -2.13 13.27
C ILE A 261 7.54 -0.65 13.28
N GLU A 262 7.86 0.11 14.34
CA GLU A 262 7.46 1.52 14.43
C GLU A 262 8.10 2.38 13.33
N ILE A 263 9.38 2.19 13.06
CA ILE A 263 10.09 2.94 11.99
C ILE A 263 9.51 2.58 10.61
N LEU A 264 9.16 1.30 10.40
CA LEU A 264 8.52 0.86 9.16
C LEU A 264 7.10 1.43 8.99
N GLU A 265 6.32 1.50 10.06
CA GLU A 265 5.00 2.15 10.06
C GLU A 265 5.10 3.64 9.77
N HIS A 266 6.08 4.34 10.36
CA HIS A 266 6.35 5.74 10.07
C HIS A 266 6.67 5.96 8.59
N TYR A 267 7.53 5.12 8.01
CA TYR A 267 7.78 5.13 6.56
C TYR A 267 6.48 4.96 5.74
N MET A 268 5.64 3.99 6.11
CA MET A 268 4.38 3.72 5.41
C MET A 268 3.39 4.90 5.49
N ALA A 269 3.43 5.67 6.58
CA ALA A 269 2.62 6.88 6.76
C ALA A 269 3.18 8.08 5.99
N GLU A 270 4.50 8.27 5.98
CA GLU A 270 5.15 9.39 5.26
C GLU A 270 5.13 9.20 3.73
N TYR A 271 5.24 7.96 3.24
CA TYR A 271 5.34 7.64 1.81
C TYR A 271 4.26 6.67 1.31
N PRO A 272 2.96 6.98 1.46
CA PRO A 272 1.86 6.05 1.17
C PRO A 272 1.76 5.63 -0.30
N ASN A 273 2.34 6.41 -1.22
CA ASN A 273 2.35 6.15 -2.66
C ASN A 273 3.71 5.61 -3.16
N SER A 274 4.62 5.22 -2.27
CA SER A 274 5.92 4.67 -2.66
C SER A 274 5.77 3.32 -3.38
N SER A 275 6.63 3.08 -4.36
CA SER A 275 6.72 1.78 -5.05
C SER A 275 7.12 0.65 -4.10
N LYS A 276 7.69 0.96 -2.93
CA LYS A 276 8.09 0.01 -1.89
C LYS A 276 6.99 -0.30 -0.87
N MET A 277 5.78 0.22 -1.04
CA MET A 277 4.67 -0.07 -0.14
C MET A 277 4.28 -1.56 -0.04
N PRO A 278 4.24 -2.35 -1.13
CA PRO A 278 4.00 -3.79 -1.03
C PRO A 278 5.10 -4.51 -0.24
N ASP A 279 6.36 -4.17 -0.50
CA ASP A 279 7.53 -4.74 0.21
C ASP A 279 7.47 -4.43 1.72
N ALA A 280 7.12 -3.19 2.09
CA ALA A 280 6.96 -2.78 3.48
C ALA A 280 5.82 -3.51 4.20
N LYS A 281 4.67 -3.70 3.55
CA LYS A 281 3.56 -4.48 4.12
C LYS A 281 3.96 -5.94 4.39
N MET A 282 4.69 -6.54 3.46
CA MET A 282 5.20 -7.91 3.61
C MET A 282 6.22 -8.01 4.74
N LEU A 283 7.18 -7.08 4.80
CA LEU A 283 8.19 -7.05 5.85
C LEU A 283 7.58 -6.81 7.24
N LYS A 284 6.61 -5.90 7.34
CA LYS A 284 5.85 -5.68 8.57
C LYS A 284 5.20 -6.97 9.04
N ARG A 285 4.51 -7.68 8.14
CA ARG A 285 3.88 -8.97 8.46
C ARG A 285 4.88 -9.99 8.99
N GLN A 286 6.05 -10.09 8.37
CA GLN A 286 7.13 -11.00 8.82
C GLN A 286 7.64 -10.63 10.22
N TRP A 287 7.86 -9.35 10.50
CA TRP A 287 8.34 -8.91 11.82
C TRP A 287 7.30 -9.09 12.91
N VAL A 288 6.02 -8.79 12.64
CA VAL A 288 4.94 -9.03 13.63
C VAL A 288 4.78 -10.55 13.87
N PHE A 289 4.94 -11.39 12.85
CA PHE A 289 4.94 -12.84 13.00
C PHE A 289 6.07 -13.35 13.93
N GLU A 290 7.30 -12.92 13.66
CA GLU A 290 8.46 -13.31 14.49
C GLU A 290 8.39 -12.72 15.90
N TRP A 291 7.87 -11.50 16.04
CA TRP A 291 7.56 -10.91 17.34
C TRP A 291 6.56 -11.76 18.13
N ALA A 292 5.45 -12.17 17.51
CA ALA A 292 4.41 -12.95 18.19
C ALA A 292 4.95 -14.30 18.67
N LYS A 293 5.76 -14.99 17.85
CA LYS A 293 6.46 -16.23 18.22
C LYS A 293 7.46 -16.02 19.35
N LYS A 294 8.21 -14.91 19.33
CA LYS A 294 9.20 -14.59 20.35
C LYS A 294 8.57 -14.25 21.70
N VAL A 295 7.49 -13.48 21.70
CA VAL A 295 6.74 -13.13 22.92
C VAL A 295 6.04 -14.36 23.50
N ASN A 296 5.55 -15.25 22.62
CA ASN A 296 4.99 -16.54 23.01
C ASN A 296 3.85 -16.42 24.03
N SER A 297 2.92 -15.50 23.79
CA SER A 297 1.76 -15.24 24.66
C SER A 297 0.46 -15.17 23.85
N ILE A 298 -0.67 -15.50 24.51
CA ILE A 298 -2.00 -15.43 23.90
C ILE A 298 -2.30 -14.02 23.37
N ASP A 299 -1.92 -12.97 24.11
CA ASP A 299 -2.12 -11.58 23.69
C ASP A 299 -1.36 -11.24 22.41
N ALA A 300 -0.11 -11.70 22.28
CA ALA A 300 0.69 -11.48 21.08
C ALA A 300 0.13 -12.23 19.88
N TYR A 301 -0.34 -13.46 20.08
CA TYR A 301 -1.02 -14.23 19.04
C TYR A 301 -2.33 -13.59 18.60
N ASN A 302 -3.14 -13.09 19.55
CA ASN A 302 -4.38 -12.38 19.26
C ASN A 302 -4.13 -11.13 18.43
N GLN A 303 -3.10 -10.34 18.76
CA GLN A 303 -2.73 -9.16 17.96
C GLN A 303 -2.34 -9.55 16.53
N PHE A 304 -1.54 -10.60 16.34
CA PHE A 304 -1.16 -11.05 15.00
C PHE A 304 -2.38 -11.55 14.20
N VAL A 305 -3.20 -12.40 14.80
CA VAL A 305 -4.39 -12.98 14.16
C VAL A 305 -5.40 -11.90 13.75
N ALA A 306 -5.60 -10.88 14.58
CA ALA A 306 -6.47 -9.75 14.24
C ALA A 306 -5.93 -8.90 13.08
N MET A 307 -4.60 -8.73 12.98
CA MET A 307 -3.98 -7.97 11.89
C MET A 307 -3.90 -8.76 10.57
N TYR A 308 -3.73 -10.08 10.66
CA TYR A 308 -3.52 -10.97 9.52
C TYR A 308 -4.37 -12.24 9.67
N PRO A 309 -5.68 -12.20 9.39
CA PRO A 309 -6.61 -13.29 9.69
C PRO A 309 -6.57 -14.47 8.70
N GLU A 310 -5.62 -14.50 7.76
CA GLU A 310 -5.54 -15.50 6.70
C GLU A 310 -4.09 -15.80 6.26
N GLY A 311 -3.87 -16.95 5.62
CA GLY A 311 -2.58 -17.38 5.06
C GLY A 311 -1.72 -18.24 6.01
N GLU A 312 -0.57 -18.71 5.54
CA GLU A 312 0.24 -19.69 6.28
C GLU A 312 0.71 -19.21 7.65
N MET A 313 1.22 -17.96 7.74
CA MET A 313 1.63 -17.39 9.04
C MET A 313 0.46 -17.27 10.03
N TYR A 314 -0.76 -17.06 9.53
CA TYR A 314 -1.95 -17.08 10.37
C TYR A 314 -2.19 -18.48 10.93
N VAL A 315 -2.15 -19.51 10.08
CA VAL A 315 -2.32 -20.91 10.50
C VAL A 315 -1.29 -21.28 11.58
N ASP A 316 -0.03 -20.87 11.40
CA ASP A 316 1.04 -21.14 12.36
C ASP A 316 0.78 -20.47 13.72
N ILE A 317 0.54 -19.16 13.75
CA ILE A 317 0.26 -18.44 15.01
C ILE A 317 -1.02 -18.94 15.67
N PHE A 318 -2.05 -19.20 14.87
CA PHE A 318 -3.32 -19.72 15.35
C PHE A 318 -3.15 -21.09 16.02
N ASN A 319 -2.34 -21.98 15.46
CA ASN A 319 -2.00 -23.25 16.09
C ASN A 319 -1.21 -23.08 17.41
N LEU A 320 -0.24 -22.15 17.46
CA LEU A 320 0.47 -21.85 18.70
C LEU A 320 -0.47 -21.33 19.80
N LYS A 321 -1.42 -20.48 19.41
CA LYS A 321 -2.49 -20.01 20.30
C LYS A 321 -3.35 -21.16 20.80
N ALA A 322 -3.81 -22.04 19.90
CA ALA A 322 -4.65 -23.17 20.24
C ALA A 322 -3.95 -24.14 21.22
N ASP A 323 -2.64 -24.30 21.08
CA ASP A 323 -1.80 -25.10 21.98
C ASP A 323 -1.69 -24.45 23.35
N ALA A 324 -1.37 -23.15 23.40
CA ALA A 324 -1.25 -22.40 24.64
C ALA A 324 -2.56 -22.40 25.45
N LEU A 325 -3.69 -22.17 24.79
CA LEU A 325 -5.02 -22.23 25.42
C LEU A 325 -5.38 -23.66 25.85
N GLY A 326 -5.04 -24.66 25.04
CA GLY A 326 -5.21 -26.08 25.37
C GLY A 326 -4.45 -26.48 26.65
N GLN A 327 -3.22 -26.00 26.83
CA GLN A 327 -2.45 -26.22 28.07
C GLN A 327 -3.08 -25.54 29.28
N GLN A 328 -3.69 -24.35 29.11
CA GLN A 328 -4.39 -23.68 30.21
C GLN A 328 -5.62 -24.48 30.66
N VAL A 329 -6.45 -24.95 29.73
CA VAL A 329 -7.67 -25.69 30.09
C VAL A 329 -7.39 -27.10 30.61
N LEU A 330 -6.26 -27.70 30.20
CA LEU A 330 -5.84 -29.01 30.70
C LEU A 330 -5.62 -29.01 32.23
N LEU A 331 -5.32 -27.85 32.83
CA LEU A 331 -5.19 -27.70 34.28
C LEU A 331 -6.52 -27.85 35.03
N ASP A 332 -7.64 -27.58 34.38
CA ASP A 332 -8.98 -27.75 34.94
C ASP A 332 -9.48 -29.20 34.80
N PHE A 333 -8.88 -29.98 33.90
CA PHE A 333 -9.32 -31.33 33.55
C PHE A 333 -8.71 -32.41 34.47
N PRO A 334 -9.43 -33.53 34.69
CA PRO A 334 -8.88 -34.67 35.42
C PRO A 334 -7.66 -35.28 34.71
N VAL A 335 -6.78 -35.95 35.46
CA VAL A 335 -5.61 -36.62 34.86
C VAL A 335 -6.06 -37.85 34.08
N GLU A 336 -5.98 -37.76 32.75
CA GLU A 336 -6.37 -38.82 31.81
C GLU A 336 -5.30 -38.99 30.72
N ASN A 337 -5.41 -40.06 29.92
CA ASN A 337 -4.54 -40.31 28.77
C ASN A 337 -4.94 -39.45 27.55
N TYR A 338 -4.80 -38.13 27.69
CA TYR A 338 -5.02 -37.19 26.60
C TYR A 338 -3.94 -37.35 25.52
N LYS A 339 -4.36 -37.46 24.27
CA LYS A 339 -3.48 -37.40 23.10
C LYS A 339 -3.40 -35.99 22.53
N MET A 340 -4.46 -35.21 22.69
CA MET A 340 -4.49 -33.80 22.34
C MET A 340 -5.54 -33.08 23.18
N VAL A 341 -5.28 -31.82 23.52
CA VAL A 341 -6.26 -30.84 24.01
C VAL A 341 -5.92 -29.52 23.31
N LYS A 342 -6.88 -28.97 22.58
CA LYS A 342 -6.76 -27.71 21.84
C LYS A 342 -7.97 -26.85 22.14
N ILE A 343 -7.77 -25.53 22.15
CA ILE A 343 -8.88 -24.59 22.10
C ILE A 343 -8.82 -23.83 20.79
N PHE A 344 -9.92 -23.81 20.07
CA PHE A 344 -10.05 -23.03 18.84
C PHE A 344 -10.86 -21.78 19.15
N ASP A 345 -10.20 -20.64 18.97
CA ASP A 345 -10.69 -19.31 19.32
C ASP A 345 -10.43 -18.37 18.12
N ASN A 346 -11.51 -17.95 17.45
CA ASN A 346 -11.45 -17.03 16.33
C ASN A 346 -11.54 -15.57 16.80
N GLN A 347 -10.38 -14.93 16.97
CA GLN A 347 -10.29 -13.49 17.30
C GLN A 347 -10.93 -13.09 18.64
N ASN A 348 -10.96 -13.99 19.63
CA ASN A 348 -11.56 -13.82 20.96
C ASN A 348 -13.06 -13.51 20.86
N LEU A 349 -13.71 -14.05 19.83
CA LEU A 349 -15.15 -13.99 19.62
C LEU A 349 -15.78 -15.27 20.17
N PRO A 350 -17.06 -15.24 20.59
CA PRO A 350 -17.72 -16.43 21.12
C PRO A 350 -17.84 -17.56 20.09
N GLU A 351 -17.34 -18.75 20.42
CA GLU A 351 -17.64 -20.01 19.72
C GLU A 351 -18.57 -20.91 20.52
N ARG A 352 -19.62 -21.43 19.86
CA ARG A 352 -20.63 -22.28 20.51
C ARG A 352 -21.08 -23.43 19.64
N GLY A 353 -21.30 -24.58 20.27
CA GLY A 353 -21.96 -25.72 19.64
C GLY A 353 -21.14 -26.37 18.53
N GLY A 354 -21.83 -27.12 17.68
CA GLY A 354 -21.27 -27.82 16.54
C GLY A 354 -20.96 -29.29 16.81
N ASP A 355 -20.05 -29.88 16.03
CA ASP A 355 -19.81 -31.33 16.03
C ASP A 355 -18.40 -31.65 15.51
N VAL A 356 -17.98 -32.92 15.65
CA VAL A 356 -16.69 -33.43 15.18
C VAL A 356 -16.85 -34.70 14.36
N ALA A 357 -15.96 -34.90 13.39
CA ALA A 357 -15.89 -36.12 12.59
C ALA A 357 -14.44 -36.48 12.25
N LEU A 358 -14.20 -37.74 11.93
CA LEU A 358 -12.92 -38.26 11.43
C LEU A 358 -13.07 -38.66 9.96
N ARG A 359 -12.24 -38.10 9.09
CA ARG A 359 -12.14 -38.51 7.69
C ARG A 359 -11.33 -39.79 7.55
N THR A 360 -11.55 -40.55 6.48
CA THR A 360 -10.84 -41.83 6.26
C THR A 360 -9.34 -41.65 6.01
N ASN A 361 -8.92 -40.44 5.60
CA ASN A 361 -7.51 -40.05 5.46
C ASN A 361 -6.84 -39.68 6.81
N GLY A 362 -7.56 -39.73 7.94
CA GLY A 362 -7.04 -39.40 9.26
C GLY A 362 -7.20 -37.94 9.70
N GLU A 363 -7.71 -37.08 8.82
CA GLU A 363 -8.01 -35.68 9.14
C GLU A 363 -9.24 -35.55 10.04
N LEU A 364 -9.15 -34.70 11.06
CA LEU A 364 -10.25 -34.40 11.97
C LEU A 364 -11.00 -33.17 11.45
N LEU A 365 -12.32 -33.24 11.43
CA LEU A 365 -13.17 -32.08 11.17
C LEU A 365 -13.77 -31.60 12.47
N LEU A 366 -13.68 -30.30 12.70
CA LEU A 366 -14.44 -29.59 13.72
C LEU A 366 -15.37 -28.61 13.00
N VAL A 367 -16.64 -28.60 13.38
CA VAL A 367 -17.55 -27.51 13.00
C VAL A 367 -18.09 -26.87 14.25
N THR A 368 -18.21 -25.54 14.27
CA THR A 368 -18.80 -24.77 15.36
C THR A 368 -19.46 -23.51 14.84
N ASN A 369 -20.17 -22.75 15.66
CA ASN A 369 -20.72 -21.46 15.30
C ASN A 369 -19.77 -20.37 15.80
N SER A 370 -19.32 -19.48 14.91
CA SER A 370 -18.39 -18.39 15.23
C SER A 370 -18.75 -17.15 14.42
N TYR A 371 -18.28 -16.00 14.89
CA TYR A 371 -18.38 -14.73 14.18
C TYR A 371 -17.21 -14.60 13.22
N LYS A 372 -17.46 -14.18 11.97
CA LYS A 372 -16.39 -13.83 11.03
C LYS A 372 -15.58 -12.63 11.51
N SER A 373 -16.28 -11.65 12.07
CA SER A 373 -15.73 -10.45 12.68
C SER A 373 -16.72 -9.89 13.72
N LYS A 374 -16.26 -8.96 14.57
CA LYS A 374 -17.02 -8.44 15.73
C LYS A 374 -18.41 -7.89 15.41
N ASP A 375 -18.60 -7.35 14.20
CA ASP A 375 -19.85 -6.70 13.77
C ASP A 375 -20.65 -7.53 12.76
N GLU A 376 -20.21 -8.75 12.47
CA GLU A 376 -20.87 -9.66 11.54
C GLU A 376 -21.82 -10.63 12.27
N MET A 377 -22.68 -11.28 11.47
CA MET A 377 -23.55 -12.36 11.93
C MET A 377 -22.76 -13.64 12.19
N THR A 378 -23.37 -14.56 12.94
CA THR A 378 -22.73 -15.84 13.28
C THR A 378 -22.84 -16.79 12.10
N ASP A 379 -21.72 -17.36 11.67
CA ASP A 379 -21.67 -18.39 10.63
C ASP A 379 -21.16 -19.73 11.21
N SER A 380 -21.35 -20.82 10.47
CA SER A 380 -20.75 -22.09 10.82
C SER A 380 -19.28 -22.11 10.39
N TRP A 381 -18.36 -22.19 11.35
CA TRP A 381 -16.93 -22.28 11.14
C TRP A 381 -16.48 -23.75 11.11
N LEU A 382 -16.05 -24.20 9.94
CA LEU A 382 -15.53 -25.55 9.68
C LEU A 382 -14.00 -25.52 9.63
N LEU A 383 -13.35 -26.31 10.46
CA LEU A 383 -11.90 -26.50 10.51
C LEU A 383 -11.53 -27.93 10.09
N GLY A 384 -10.52 -28.04 9.24
CA GLY A 384 -9.81 -29.29 8.99
C GLY A 384 -8.51 -29.33 9.79
N LEU A 385 -8.33 -30.37 10.59
CA LEU A 385 -7.21 -30.55 11.51
C LEU A 385 -6.46 -31.84 11.19
N ASN A 386 -5.16 -31.86 11.45
CA ASN A 386 -4.40 -33.11 11.40
C ASN A 386 -4.65 -33.99 12.65
N ALA A 387 -4.02 -35.16 12.70
CA ALA A 387 -4.19 -36.12 13.80
C ALA A 387 -3.72 -35.61 15.17
N GLU A 388 -2.84 -34.59 15.20
CA GLU A 388 -2.37 -33.91 16.41
C GLU A 388 -3.23 -32.68 16.79
N GLY A 389 -4.30 -32.41 16.04
CA GLY A 389 -5.19 -31.27 16.26
C GLY A 389 -4.64 -29.94 15.76
N LYS A 390 -3.62 -29.93 14.89
CA LYS A 390 -3.18 -28.69 14.21
C LYS A 390 -4.16 -28.37 13.08
N MET A 391 -4.66 -27.15 13.05
CA MET A 391 -5.43 -26.62 11.94
C MET A 391 -4.60 -26.61 10.66
N LEU A 392 -5.15 -27.21 9.61
CA LEU A 392 -4.61 -27.23 8.24
C LEU A 392 -5.29 -26.19 7.37
N TRP A 393 -6.61 -26.06 7.53
CA TRP A 393 -7.45 -25.09 6.82
C TRP A 393 -8.71 -24.81 7.63
N ASN A 394 -9.37 -23.70 7.36
CA ASN A 394 -10.69 -23.40 7.90
C ASN A 394 -11.56 -22.66 6.86
N LYS A 395 -12.88 -22.72 7.04
CA LYS A 395 -13.89 -22.11 6.17
C LYS A 395 -15.10 -21.67 6.99
N PHE A 396 -15.64 -20.50 6.67
CA PHE A 396 -16.99 -20.14 7.09
C PHE A 396 -18.01 -20.66 6.08
N LEU A 397 -19.06 -21.28 6.60
CA LEU A 397 -20.19 -21.83 5.88
C LEU A 397 -21.45 -21.13 6.39
N GLY A 398 -22.24 -20.61 5.46
CA GLY A 398 -23.41 -19.85 5.83
C GLY A 398 -24.06 -19.13 4.65
N ASN A 399 -25.02 -18.26 4.98
CA ASN A 399 -25.76 -17.40 4.08
C ASN A 399 -25.71 -15.95 4.62
N GLU A 400 -26.79 -15.18 4.43
CA GLU A 400 -26.80 -13.73 4.73
C GLU A 400 -27.03 -13.42 6.22
N PHE A 401 -27.72 -14.30 6.96
CA PHE A 401 -28.01 -14.13 8.38
C PHE A 401 -27.56 -15.35 9.16
N ASP A 402 -27.64 -15.27 10.50
CA ASP A 402 -27.08 -16.25 11.42
C ASP A 402 -27.34 -17.70 10.96
N ASP A 403 -26.26 -18.46 10.89
CA ASP A 403 -26.20 -19.88 10.58
C ASP A 403 -25.69 -20.66 11.78
N GLN A 404 -26.40 -21.73 12.10
CA GLN A 404 -26.07 -22.63 13.19
C GLN A 404 -25.86 -24.04 12.67
N VAL A 405 -24.75 -24.66 13.04
CA VAL A 405 -24.46 -26.05 12.75
C VAL A 405 -24.82 -26.95 13.92
N ASN A 406 -25.44 -28.07 13.59
CA ASN A 406 -25.72 -29.16 14.53
C ASN A 406 -24.90 -30.41 14.24
N LYS A 407 -24.59 -30.67 12.96
CA LYS A 407 -23.95 -31.92 12.57
C LYS A 407 -22.94 -31.76 11.43
N VAL A 408 -21.84 -32.49 11.57
CA VAL A 408 -20.91 -32.79 10.47
C VAL A 408 -20.84 -34.30 10.24
N TRP A 409 -20.82 -34.70 8.98
CA TRP A 409 -20.64 -36.10 8.58
C TRP A 409 -19.72 -36.20 7.36
N VAL A 410 -18.99 -37.30 7.27
CA VAL A 410 -18.00 -37.54 6.21
C VAL A 410 -18.34 -38.84 5.49
N SER A 411 -18.36 -38.79 4.15
CA SER A 411 -18.58 -40.00 3.35
C SER A 411 -17.31 -40.87 3.25
N PRO A 412 -17.43 -42.15 2.85
CA PRO A 412 -16.26 -42.97 2.54
C PRO A 412 -15.35 -42.36 1.45
N ALA A 413 -15.94 -41.57 0.53
CA ALA A 413 -15.22 -40.80 -0.49
C ALA A 413 -14.61 -39.49 0.05
N ASN A 414 -14.67 -39.28 1.37
CA ASN A 414 -14.20 -38.09 2.09
C ASN A 414 -14.93 -36.78 1.75
N GLU A 415 -16.12 -36.82 1.15
CA GLU A 415 -16.97 -35.63 1.02
C GLU A 415 -17.49 -35.20 2.39
N ILE A 416 -17.70 -33.90 2.59
CA ILE A 416 -18.10 -33.32 3.87
C ILE A 416 -19.53 -32.81 3.77
N TYR A 417 -20.37 -33.22 4.72
CA TYR A 417 -21.75 -32.80 4.82
C TYR A 417 -21.93 -32.07 6.15
N VAL A 418 -22.54 -30.89 6.10
CA VAL A 418 -22.84 -30.05 7.26
C VAL A 418 -24.31 -29.73 7.24
N ALA A 419 -24.98 -29.77 8.39
CA ALA A 419 -26.38 -29.43 8.49
C ALA A 419 -26.72 -28.72 9.79
N GLY A 420 -27.81 -27.96 9.75
CA GLY A 420 -28.33 -27.22 10.88
C GLY A 420 -29.43 -26.24 10.47
N MET A 421 -29.28 -24.99 10.85
CA MET A 421 -30.23 -23.90 10.63
C MET A 421 -29.53 -22.71 9.95
N THR A 422 -30.24 -22.00 9.07
CA THR A 422 -29.75 -20.81 8.36
C THR A 422 -30.76 -19.68 8.41
N ASN A 423 -30.33 -18.47 8.07
CA ASN A 423 -31.18 -17.30 7.89
C ASN A 423 -31.94 -16.94 9.19
N ALA A 424 -31.36 -17.23 10.35
CA ALA A 424 -31.96 -16.90 11.63
C ALA A 424 -31.62 -15.45 12.00
N ILE A 425 -32.59 -14.76 12.60
CA ILE A 425 -32.32 -13.57 13.42
C ILE A 425 -33.00 -13.85 14.73
N LYS A 426 -32.22 -13.85 15.82
CA LYS A 426 -32.62 -14.28 17.18
C LYS A 426 -34.02 -13.80 17.61
N ASP A 427 -34.45 -12.62 17.14
CA ASP A 427 -35.73 -11.99 17.51
C ASP A 427 -36.61 -11.56 16.32
N SER A 428 -36.34 -12.00 15.09
CA SER A 428 -37.09 -11.49 13.92
C SER A 428 -37.39 -12.51 12.83
N ILE A 429 -36.43 -13.35 12.48
CA ILE A 429 -36.58 -14.31 11.39
C ILE A 429 -36.38 -15.70 11.97
N LYS A 430 -37.43 -16.54 11.91
CA LYS A 430 -37.31 -17.96 12.22
C LYS A 430 -36.35 -18.59 11.22
N GLY A 431 -35.35 -19.32 11.72
CA GLY A 431 -34.40 -20.00 10.86
C GLY A 431 -35.05 -21.08 10.00
N LYS A 432 -34.32 -21.47 8.96
CA LYS A 432 -34.70 -22.52 8.02
C LYS A 432 -33.72 -23.67 8.12
N ALA A 433 -34.22 -24.89 7.95
CA ALA A 433 -33.39 -26.07 7.86
C ALA A 433 -32.38 -25.90 6.71
N TRP A 434 -31.14 -26.28 6.97
CA TRP A 434 -30.02 -26.01 6.07
C TRP A 434 -29.13 -27.22 5.93
N MET A 435 -28.64 -27.43 4.70
CA MET A 435 -27.65 -28.45 4.40
C MET A 435 -26.61 -27.93 3.41
N TYR A 436 -25.37 -28.27 3.68
CA TYR A 436 -24.21 -27.89 2.90
C TYR A 436 -23.37 -29.13 2.59
N LYS A 437 -22.93 -29.26 1.35
CA LYS A 437 -22.05 -30.34 0.90
C LYS A 437 -20.79 -29.77 0.27
N LEU A 438 -19.64 -30.31 0.68
CA LEU A 438 -18.33 -30.04 0.12
C LEU A 438 -17.74 -31.32 -0.46
N ASP A 439 -16.94 -31.20 -1.50
CA ASP A 439 -16.15 -32.31 -2.02
C ASP A 439 -14.98 -32.68 -1.08
N ALA A 440 -14.21 -33.70 -1.46
CA ALA A 440 -13.06 -34.15 -0.67
C ALA A 440 -11.93 -33.12 -0.56
N GLN A 441 -11.94 -32.05 -1.35
CA GLN A 441 -10.96 -30.96 -1.29
C GLN A 441 -11.53 -29.73 -0.57
N GLY A 442 -12.75 -29.83 -0.01
CA GLY A 442 -13.40 -28.72 0.68
C GLY A 442 -13.94 -27.65 -0.27
N LYS A 443 -14.19 -27.97 -1.54
CA LYS A 443 -14.90 -27.08 -2.47
C LYS A 443 -16.41 -27.31 -2.35
N ASN A 444 -17.18 -26.22 -2.43
CA ASN A 444 -18.64 -26.30 -2.40
C ASN A 444 -19.18 -27.15 -3.56
N ILE A 445 -20.03 -28.14 -3.23
CA ILE A 445 -20.89 -28.86 -4.17
C ILE A 445 -22.30 -28.26 -4.14
N PHE A 446 -22.89 -28.11 -2.95
CA PHE A 446 -24.15 -27.38 -2.80
C PHE A 446 -24.29 -26.71 -1.44
N ASN A 447 -25.12 -25.67 -1.39
CA ASN A 447 -25.66 -25.01 -0.21
C ASN A 447 -27.18 -24.88 -0.41
N ARG A 448 -28.01 -25.51 0.44
CA ARG A 448 -29.46 -25.62 0.24
C ARG A 448 -30.23 -25.34 1.52
N LYS A 449 -31.28 -24.52 1.36
CA LYS A 449 -32.38 -24.39 2.32
C LYS A 449 -33.36 -25.53 2.09
N LEU A 450 -33.81 -26.14 3.16
CA LEU A 450 -34.84 -27.17 3.18
C LEU A 450 -36.15 -26.58 3.71
N GLU A 451 -37.24 -27.35 3.61
CA GLU A 451 -38.57 -26.88 4.01
C GLU A 451 -38.78 -26.90 5.55
N GLY A 452 -37.94 -27.65 6.28
CA GLY A 452 -37.92 -27.68 7.74
C GLY A 452 -37.46 -26.37 8.39
N SER A 453 -37.57 -26.28 9.72
CA SER A 453 -37.05 -25.14 10.50
C SER A 453 -35.59 -25.34 10.92
N GLU A 454 -35.20 -26.56 11.27
CA GLU A 454 -33.83 -26.90 11.66
C GLU A 454 -33.56 -28.38 11.37
N VAL A 455 -32.34 -28.68 10.90
CA VAL A 455 -31.86 -30.06 10.78
C VAL A 455 -31.11 -30.43 12.06
N MET A 456 -31.56 -31.50 12.72
CA MET A 456 -30.91 -32.03 13.93
C MET A 456 -29.93 -33.15 13.58
N ASP A 457 -30.32 -34.03 12.66
CA ASP A 457 -29.49 -35.14 12.18
C ASP A 457 -29.82 -35.50 10.73
N PHE A 458 -28.92 -36.19 10.04
CA PHE A 458 -29.12 -36.75 8.72
C PHE A 458 -28.26 -38.01 8.54
N ALA A 459 -28.68 -38.87 7.62
CA ALA A 459 -27.91 -40.02 7.17
C ALA A 459 -27.85 -40.06 5.65
N VAL A 460 -26.71 -40.54 5.11
CA VAL A 460 -26.44 -40.59 3.68
C VAL A 460 -26.44 -42.05 3.22
N TYR A 461 -27.28 -42.36 2.23
CA TYR A 461 -27.34 -43.67 1.61
C TYR A 461 -26.10 -43.95 0.73
N PRO A 462 -25.76 -45.22 0.47
CA PRO A 462 -24.67 -45.57 -0.44
C PRO A 462 -24.81 -44.99 -1.85
N ASP A 463 -26.05 -44.69 -2.27
CA ASP A 463 -26.36 -44.05 -3.55
C ASP A 463 -26.44 -42.52 -3.47
N GLY A 464 -25.90 -41.91 -2.40
CA GLY A 464 -25.78 -40.48 -2.21
C GLY A 464 -27.07 -39.74 -1.85
N LYS A 465 -28.24 -40.41 -1.85
CA LYS A 465 -29.47 -39.82 -1.32
C LYS A 465 -29.33 -39.62 0.19
N MET A 466 -30.09 -38.68 0.76
CA MET A 466 -29.96 -38.35 2.18
C MET A 466 -31.33 -38.38 2.85
N LEU A 467 -31.41 -39.03 4.00
CA LEU A 467 -32.52 -38.91 4.93
C LEU A 467 -32.17 -37.80 5.92
N VAL A 468 -32.99 -36.77 5.99
CA VAL A 468 -32.78 -35.59 6.83
C VAL A 468 -33.89 -35.54 7.85
N ALA A 469 -33.54 -35.30 9.11
CA ALA A 469 -34.52 -35.09 10.16
C ALA A 469 -34.22 -33.90 11.07
N GLY A 470 -35.29 -33.41 11.67
CA GLY A 470 -35.26 -32.35 12.66
C GLY A 470 -36.68 -31.96 13.00
N TYR A 471 -36.97 -30.67 12.96
CA TYR A 471 -38.31 -30.19 13.26
C TYR A 471 -38.76 -29.03 12.38
N THR A 472 -40.07 -28.80 12.40
CA THR A 472 -40.74 -27.63 11.83
C THR A 472 -41.43 -26.84 12.94
N ILE A 473 -41.42 -25.52 12.85
CA ILE A 473 -42.24 -24.63 13.68
C ILE A 473 -43.13 -23.81 12.75
N GLN A 474 -44.44 -23.95 12.88
CA GLN A 474 -45.37 -23.19 12.06
C GLN A 474 -45.37 -21.69 12.46
N PRO A 475 -45.69 -20.79 11.53
CA PRO A 475 -45.93 -19.38 11.87
C PRO A 475 -47.06 -19.27 12.92
N GLY A 476 -46.80 -18.58 14.02
CA GLY A 476 -47.76 -18.43 15.13
C GLY A 476 -47.82 -19.59 16.12
N ASP A 477 -47.11 -20.70 15.87
CA ASP A 477 -47.01 -21.84 16.78
C ASP A 477 -45.75 -21.75 17.66
N THR A 478 -45.84 -22.31 18.87
CA THR A 478 -44.72 -22.51 19.82
C THR A 478 -44.28 -23.96 19.91
N THR A 479 -45.03 -24.89 19.32
CA THR A 479 -44.74 -26.33 19.34
C THR A 479 -43.97 -26.76 18.10
N SER A 480 -42.93 -27.56 18.28
CA SER A 480 -42.19 -28.21 17.20
C SER A 480 -42.95 -29.45 16.72
N LYS A 481 -42.87 -29.74 15.42
CA LYS A 481 -43.32 -31.01 14.84
C LYS A 481 -42.16 -31.72 14.16
N SER A 482 -42.12 -33.04 14.29
CA SER A 482 -41.17 -33.91 13.59
C SER A 482 -41.09 -33.58 12.10
N TYR A 483 -39.87 -33.47 11.58
CA TYR A 483 -39.59 -33.26 10.17
C TYR A 483 -38.71 -34.40 9.67
N ILE A 484 -39.21 -35.19 8.71
CA ILE A 484 -38.44 -36.24 8.03
C ILE A 484 -38.62 -36.09 6.53
N THR A 485 -37.53 -35.84 5.82
CA THR A 485 -37.52 -35.77 4.36
C THR A 485 -36.38 -36.59 3.79
N LYS A 486 -36.61 -37.17 2.61
CA LYS A 486 -35.53 -37.71 1.78
C LYS A 486 -35.26 -36.76 0.64
N ILE A 487 -33.99 -36.47 0.44
CA ILE A 487 -33.48 -35.61 -0.64
C ILE A 487 -32.50 -36.40 -1.50
N ASN A 488 -32.31 -35.97 -2.76
CA ASN A 488 -31.26 -36.51 -3.61
C ASN A 488 -29.90 -35.83 -3.35
N GLU A 489 -28.85 -36.30 -4.03
CA GLU A 489 -27.48 -35.77 -3.95
C GLU A 489 -27.35 -34.27 -4.24
N ALA A 490 -28.31 -33.68 -4.97
CA ALA A 490 -28.34 -32.25 -5.29
C ALA A 490 -29.15 -31.42 -4.28
N GLY A 491 -29.64 -32.05 -3.20
CA GLY A 491 -30.47 -31.44 -2.17
C GLY A 491 -31.92 -31.20 -2.56
N LYS A 492 -32.41 -31.85 -3.63
CA LYS A 492 -33.82 -31.76 -4.05
C LYS A 492 -34.66 -32.80 -3.29
N LYS A 493 -35.79 -32.36 -2.75
CA LYS A 493 -36.79 -33.23 -2.10
C LYS A 493 -37.27 -34.33 -3.04
N LEU A 494 -37.15 -35.58 -2.56
CA LEU A 494 -37.72 -36.78 -3.17
C LEU A 494 -39.05 -37.10 -2.51
N TRP A 495 -39.09 -37.10 -1.17
CA TRP A 495 -40.31 -37.28 -0.42
C TRP A 495 -40.24 -36.63 0.97
N GLU A 496 -41.40 -36.43 1.57
CA GLU A 496 -41.58 -36.07 2.98
C GLU A 496 -42.66 -36.98 3.58
N ARG A 497 -42.56 -37.26 4.87
CA ARG A 497 -43.54 -38.05 5.62
C ARG A 497 -43.90 -37.34 6.91
N SER A 498 -45.17 -37.43 7.27
CA SER A 498 -45.68 -37.02 8.57
C SER A 498 -46.11 -38.26 9.34
N TYR A 499 -45.80 -38.29 10.63
CA TYR A 499 -46.13 -39.38 11.53
C TYR A 499 -47.03 -38.87 12.65
N THR A 500 -47.77 -39.77 13.29
CA THR A 500 -48.69 -39.42 14.38
C THR A 500 -47.95 -38.88 15.61
N CYS A 501 -46.73 -39.37 15.85
CA CYS A 501 -45.83 -38.82 16.85
C CYS A 501 -45.20 -37.53 16.32
N SER A 502 -45.34 -36.44 17.09
CA SER A 502 -44.82 -35.11 16.75
C SER A 502 -43.51 -34.76 17.45
N ASP A 503 -42.87 -35.71 18.12
CA ASP A 503 -41.67 -35.46 18.91
C ASP A 503 -40.48 -34.97 18.08
N THR A 504 -39.60 -34.18 18.71
CA THR A 504 -38.39 -33.71 18.07
C THR A 504 -37.47 -34.90 17.79
N ILE A 505 -36.96 -34.98 16.56
CA ILE A 505 -36.00 -36.01 16.17
C ILE A 505 -34.60 -35.50 16.48
N TYR A 506 -33.83 -36.28 17.25
CA TYR A 506 -32.47 -35.90 17.64
C TYR A 506 -31.39 -36.69 16.91
N SER A 507 -31.67 -37.94 16.52
CA SER A 507 -30.66 -38.76 15.88
C SER A 507 -31.21 -39.78 14.89
N ILE A 508 -30.47 -40.00 13.81
CA ILE A 508 -30.74 -41.00 12.76
C ILE A 508 -29.53 -41.89 12.59
N LEU A 509 -29.77 -43.20 12.53
CA LEU A 509 -28.84 -44.22 12.10
C LEU A 509 -29.35 -44.85 10.81
N LEU A 510 -28.52 -44.89 9.76
CA LEU A 510 -28.79 -45.69 8.59
C LEU A 510 -28.04 -47.03 8.69
N HIS A 511 -28.79 -48.12 8.66
CA HIS A 511 -28.24 -49.48 8.71
C HIS A 511 -27.87 -49.98 7.30
N PRO A 512 -26.91 -50.94 7.16
CA PRO A 512 -26.47 -51.43 5.85
C PRO A 512 -27.57 -52.01 4.96
N ASP A 513 -28.67 -52.51 5.52
CA ASP A 513 -29.85 -52.98 4.78
C ASP A 513 -30.76 -51.85 4.28
N ARG A 514 -30.36 -50.59 4.47
CA ARG A 514 -31.08 -49.35 4.13
C ARG A 514 -32.27 -49.02 5.03
N THR A 515 -32.48 -49.73 6.13
CA THR A 515 -33.43 -49.32 7.17
C THR A 515 -32.86 -48.17 8.00
N ALA A 516 -33.67 -47.14 8.24
CA ALA A 516 -33.30 -46.02 9.09
C ALA A 516 -33.90 -46.18 10.50
N PHE A 517 -33.06 -46.10 11.52
CA PHE A 517 -33.45 -46.12 12.93
C PHE A 517 -33.36 -44.70 13.50
N ILE A 518 -34.39 -44.25 14.21
CA ILE A 518 -34.51 -42.85 14.65
C ILE A 518 -34.86 -42.78 16.13
N ALA A 519 -34.16 -41.92 16.86
CA ALA A 519 -34.47 -41.53 18.22
C ALA A 519 -35.21 -40.18 18.23
N ALA A 520 -36.47 -40.17 18.68
CA ALA A 520 -37.36 -39.02 18.65
C ALA A 520 -38.08 -38.83 19.99
N GLU A 521 -37.39 -38.31 21.01
CA GLU A 521 -37.86 -38.17 22.41
C GLU A 521 -38.53 -39.44 22.94
N THR A 522 -39.86 -39.54 22.88
CA THR A 522 -40.60 -40.68 23.41
C THR A 522 -40.79 -41.80 22.39
N TRP A 523 -40.27 -41.65 21.18
CA TRP A 523 -40.51 -42.55 20.06
C TRP A 523 -39.22 -43.11 19.48
N LEU A 524 -39.12 -44.45 19.44
CA LEU A 524 -38.09 -45.17 18.72
C LEU A 524 -38.72 -45.75 17.45
N VAL A 525 -38.13 -45.48 16.30
CA VAL A 525 -38.73 -45.93 15.03
C VAL A 525 -37.71 -46.50 14.07
N ALA A 526 -38.12 -47.54 13.35
CA ALA A 526 -37.46 -48.06 12.17
C ALA A 526 -38.30 -47.77 10.92
N LEU A 527 -37.68 -47.20 9.90
CA LEU A 527 -38.29 -46.83 8.64
C LEU A 527 -37.59 -47.54 7.48
N ASP A 528 -38.37 -47.98 6.50
CA ASP A 528 -37.82 -48.42 5.23
C ASP A 528 -37.30 -47.24 4.40
N GLU A 529 -36.66 -47.54 3.27
CA GLU A 529 -36.06 -46.54 2.40
C GLU A 529 -37.08 -45.51 1.82
N ASN A 530 -38.37 -45.85 1.80
CA ASN A 530 -39.48 -45.04 1.32
C ASN A 530 -40.20 -44.25 2.44
N GLY A 531 -39.72 -44.38 3.68
CA GLY A 531 -40.28 -43.74 4.87
C GLY A 531 -41.56 -44.40 5.37
N TYR A 532 -41.74 -45.70 5.15
CA TYR A 532 -42.80 -46.48 5.77
C TYR A 532 -42.30 -47.17 7.04
N LEU A 533 -43.17 -47.26 8.04
CA LEU A 533 -42.86 -47.91 9.31
C LEU A 533 -42.56 -49.38 9.11
N VAL A 534 -41.38 -49.81 9.56
CA VAL A 534 -41.02 -51.22 9.71
C VAL A 534 -41.48 -51.70 11.09
N TRP A 535 -41.09 -50.94 12.12
CA TRP A 535 -41.58 -51.09 13.48
C TRP A 535 -41.40 -49.78 14.23
N ASP A 536 -42.17 -49.59 15.31
CA ASP A 536 -42.00 -48.48 16.21
C ASP A 536 -42.30 -48.86 17.66
N LYS A 537 -41.80 -48.06 18.60
CA LYS A 537 -41.99 -48.23 20.04
C LYS A 537 -42.15 -46.87 20.70
N THR A 538 -43.17 -46.75 21.54
CA THR A 538 -43.32 -45.61 22.45
C THR A 538 -42.65 -45.95 23.78
N LEU A 539 -41.77 -45.07 24.23
CA LEU A 539 -41.12 -45.14 25.53
C LEU A 539 -42.11 -44.83 26.64
N VAL A 540 -41.78 -45.27 27.85
CA VAL A 540 -42.53 -44.90 29.05
C VAL A 540 -42.36 -43.38 29.32
N PRO A 541 -43.33 -42.72 29.99
CA PRO A 541 -43.36 -41.25 30.09
C PRO A 541 -42.12 -40.59 30.72
N ASP A 542 -41.33 -41.31 31.52
CA ASP A 542 -40.11 -40.82 32.17
C ASP A 542 -38.84 -41.01 31.32
N GLN A 543 -38.94 -41.66 30.15
CA GLN A 543 -37.83 -41.92 29.24
C GLN A 543 -37.87 -41.00 28.01
N LYS A 544 -36.69 -40.50 27.62
CA LYS A 544 -36.50 -39.71 26.39
C LYS A 544 -35.23 -40.13 25.68
N ALA A 545 -35.35 -40.72 24.49
CA ALA A 545 -34.23 -41.07 23.62
C ALA A 545 -33.78 -39.87 22.78
N THR A 546 -32.46 -39.66 22.73
CA THR A 546 -31.85 -38.57 21.98
C THR A 546 -30.76 -39.05 21.03
N SER A 547 -30.34 -40.32 21.11
CA SER A 547 -29.26 -40.82 20.27
C SER A 547 -29.45 -42.29 19.89
N VAL A 548 -28.99 -42.65 18.69
CA VAL A 548 -29.02 -44.02 18.16
C VAL A 548 -27.76 -44.31 17.35
N ILE A 549 -27.15 -45.49 17.53
CA ILE A 549 -26.01 -45.97 16.74
C ILE A 549 -26.11 -47.46 16.43
N LEU A 550 -25.35 -47.90 15.43
CA LEU A 550 -25.00 -49.30 15.22
C LEU A 550 -23.66 -49.55 15.93
N ASN A 551 -23.63 -50.47 16.89
CA ASN A 551 -22.37 -50.85 17.54
C ASN A 551 -21.60 -51.90 16.72
N GLU A 552 -20.35 -52.16 17.10
CA GLU A 552 -19.49 -53.15 16.44
C GLU A 552 -20.00 -54.60 16.59
N ALA A 553 -20.97 -54.85 17.50
CA ALA A 553 -21.65 -56.14 17.63
C ALA A 553 -22.88 -56.27 16.69
N GLY A 554 -23.16 -55.27 15.86
CA GLY A 554 -24.31 -55.25 14.95
C GLY A 554 -25.65 -54.97 15.63
N GLN A 555 -25.64 -54.40 16.82
CA GLN A 555 -26.84 -54.06 17.60
C GLN A 555 -27.21 -52.58 17.38
N ILE A 556 -28.51 -52.29 17.29
CA ILE A 556 -29.02 -50.92 17.23
C ILE A 556 -29.22 -50.44 18.67
N VAL A 557 -28.38 -49.50 19.09
CA VAL A 557 -28.34 -49.03 20.47
C VAL A 557 -28.94 -47.63 20.55
N PHE A 558 -30.04 -47.51 21.28
CA PHE A 558 -30.67 -46.24 21.64
C PHE A 558 -30.18 -45.79 23.03
N ALA A 559 -30.18 -44.48 23.21
CA ALA A 559 -29.64 -43.85 24.39
C ALA A 559 -30.40 -42.57 24.72
N GLY A 560 -30.53 -42.29 26.02
CA GLY A 560 -31.33 -41.15 26.47
C GLY A 560 -31.34 -40.98 27.98
N THR A 561 -32.31 -40.19 28.44
CA THR A 561 -32.52 -39.88 29.86
C THR A 561 -33.70 -40.66 30.42
N GLN A 562 -33.63 -41.06 31.68
CA GLN A 562 -34.76 -41.64 32.41
C GLN A 562 -34.92 -40.99 33.78
N GLY A 563 -35.98 -40.23 34.00
CA GLY A 563 -36.15 -39.47 35.25
C GLY A 563 -34.95 -38.55 35.51
N SER A 564 -34.23 -38.77 36.61
CA SER A 564 -32.96 -38.10 36.91
C SER A 564 -31.72 -38.86 36.44
N GLY A 565 -31.89 -40.07 35.89
CA GLY A 565 -30.85 -40.97 35.40
C GLY A 565 -30.69 -40.96 33.88
N VAL A 566 -29.98 -41.96 33.39
CA VAL A 566 -29.79 -42.24 31.96
C VAL A 566 -30.17 -43.67 31.64
N PHE A 567 -30.52 -43.93 30.39
CA PHE A 567 -30.75 -45.28 29.91
C PHE A 567 -30.04 -45.54 28.58
N SER A 568 -29.82 -46.83 28.31
CA SER A 568 -29.47 -47.31 26.99
C SER A 568 -30.11 -48.67 26.73
N MET A 569 -30.54 -48.90 25.50
CA MET A 569 -31.26 -50.10 25.09
C MET A 569 -30.77 -50.56 23.73
N ALA A 570 -30.46 -51.84 23.59
CA ALA A 570 -30.12 -52.43 22.30
C ALA A 570 -31.28 -53.24 21.72
N PHE A 571 -31.38 -53.21 20.40
CA PHE A 571 -32.32 -53.99 19.62
C PHE A 571 -31.61 -54.69 18.45
N ASP A 572 -32.23 -55.75 17.96
CA ASP A 572 -31.94 -56.28 16.63
C ASP A 572 -32.64 -55.45 15.54
N GLY A 573 -32.33 -55.73 14.27
CA GLY A 573 -32.94 -55.03 13.13
C GLY A 573 -34.47 -55.18 13.02
N LEU A 574 -35.04 -56.21 13.65
CA LEU A 574 -36.47 -56.49 13.67
C LEU A 574 -37.20 -55.81 14.84
N GLY A 575 -36.47 -55.13 15.73
CA GLY A 575 -37.02 -54.41 16.87
C GLY A 575 -37.23 -55.28 18.11
N ASN A 576 -36.58 -56.44 18.22
CA ASN A 576 -36.56 -57.21 19.46
C ASN A 576 -35.48 -56.66 20.39
N LYS A 577 -35.84 -56.42 21.67
CA LYS A 577 -34.91 -55.88 22.67
C LYS A 577 -33.89 -56.94 23.06
N ILE A 578 -32.60 -56.61 22.97
CA ILE A 578 -31.48 -57.48 23.32
C ILE A 578 -31.08 -57.25 24.77
N TRP A 579 -30.87 -56.00 25.16
CA TRP A 579 -30.53 -55.60 26.53
C TRP A 579 -31.04 -54.19 26.83
N GLU A 580 -31.12 -53.87 28.12
CA GLU A 580 -31.47 -52.56 28.64
C GLU A 580 -30.60 -52.27 29.86
N MET A 581 -30.16 -51.02 29.96
CA MET A 581 -29.35 -50.50 31.04
C MET A 581 -29.99 -49.21 31.53
N ASN A 582 -30.21 -49.13 32.85
CA ASN A 582 -30.71 -47.93 33.51
C ASN A 582 -29.73 -47.57 34.61
N GLN A 583 -29.17 -46.36 34.53
CA GLN A 583 -28.14 -45.87 35.44
C GLN A 583 -28.58 -44.56 36.07
N PRO A 584 -28.85 -44.52 37.38
CA PRO A 584 -28.99 -43.26 38.10
C PRO A 584 -27.70 -42.44 37.96
N VAL A 585 -27.86 -41.13 37.76
CA VAL A 585 -26.75 -40.16 37.80
C VAL A 585 -27.01 -39.16 38.92
N GLU A 586 -25.95 -38.65 39.53
CA GLU A 586 -26.06 -37.73 40.68
C GLU A 586 -26.76 -36.42 40.29
N MET A 587 -26.42 -35.90 39.11
CA MET A 587 -27.00 -34.70 38.52
C MET A 587 -27.70 -35.07 37.21
N PRO A 588 -28.98 -34.69 37.01
CA PRO A 588 -29.65 -34.91 35.74
C PRO A 588 -28.81 -34.36 34.58
N CYS A 589 -28.83 -35.04 33.45
CA CYS A 589 -28.01 -34.69 32.31
C CYS A 589 -28.81 -34.74 31.01
N GLN A 590 -28.32 -34.05 30.00
CA GLN A 590 -28.79 -34.15 28.64
C GLN A 590 -27.84 -35.06 27.88
N ILE A 591 -28.32 -36.23 27.46
CA ILE A 591 -27.56 -37.11 26.57
C ILE A 591 -27.52 -36.47 25.18
N LYS A 592 -26.30 -36.26 24.68
CA LYS A 592 -26.07 -35.71 23.35
C LYS A 592 -25.75 -36.80 22.33
N ARG A 593 -24.96 -37.81 22.72
CA ARG A 593 -24.48 -38.81 21.76
C ARG A 593 -24.18 -40.14 22.42
N ILE A 594 -24.42 -41.22 21.68
CA ILE A 594 -23.79 -42.52 21.92
C ILE A 594 -22.78 -42.80 20.82
N THR A 595 -21.61 -43.34 21.16
CA THR A 595 -20.49 -43.55 20.21
C THR A 595 -19.94 -44.97 20.34
N PRO A 596 -19.85 -45.76 19.26
CA PRO A 596 -19.25 -47.10 19.31
C PRO A 596 -17.73 -47.05 19.44
N LEU A 597 -17.16 -48.06 20.08
CA LEU A 597 -15.72 -48.31 20.21
C LEU A 597 -15.33 -49.66 19.61
N ALA A 598 -14.04 -49.80 19.26
CA ALA A 598 -13.49 -51.01 18.65
C ALA A 598 -13.53 -52.25 19.56
N ASP A 599 -13.61 -52.08 20.88
CA ASP A 599 -13.73 -53.17 21.86
C ASP A 599 -15.18 -53.65 22.09
N LEU A 600 -16.07 -53.39 21.12
CA LEU A 600 -17.51 -53.67 21.15
C LEU A 600 -18.30 -52.86 22.18
N SER A 601 -17.65 -52.01 22.97
CA SER A 601 -18.35 -51.12 23.90
C SER A 601 -18.90 -49.89 23.20
N VAL A 602 -19.74 -49.16 23.91
CA VAL A 602 -20.31 -47.88 23.50
C VAL A 602 -20.09 -46.86 24.61
N ILE A 603 -19.93 -45.60 24.22
CA ILE A 603 -19.83 -44.48 25.16
C ILE A 603 -21.09 -43.65 25.04
N LEU A 604 -21.86 -43.62 26.13
CA LEU A 604 -22.91 -42.64 26.33
C LEU A 604 -22.28 -41.33 26.80
N SER A 605 -22.62 -40.22 26.15
CA SER A 605 -22.03 -38.92 26.40
C SER A 605 -23.08 -37.83 26.51
N GLY A 606 -22.94 -36.97 27.51
CA GLY A 606 -23.92 -35.94 27.80
C GLY A 606 -23.35 -34.77 28.60
N THR A 607 -24.21 -33.80 28.90
CA THR A 607 -23.90 -32.65 29.74
C THR A 607 -24.83 -32.63 30.95
N THR A 608 -24.28 -32.62 32.16
CA THR A 608 -25.05 -32.49 33.41
C THR A 608 -25.62 -31.08 33.58
N LEU A 609 -26.66 -30.92 34.40
CA LEU A 609 -27.27 -29.61 34.67
C LEU A 609 -26.32 -28.59 35.31
N ASP A 610 -25.29 -29.05 36.04
CA ASP A 610 -24.20 -28.22 36.55
C ASP A 610 -23.08 -27.98 35.53
N ASN A 611 -23.34 -28.25 34.24
CA ASN A 611 -22.44 -28.03 33.11
C ASN A 611 -21.11 -28.81 33.21
N LYS A 612 -21.20 -30.12 33.43
CA LYS A 612 -20.07 -31.05 33.29
C LYS A 612 -20.33 -31.99 32.13
N ILE A 613 -19.26 -32.41 31.45
CA ILE A 613 -19.35 -33.53 30.50
C ILE A 613 -19.39 -34.82 31.31
N LEU A 614 -20.41 -35.65 31.06
CA LEU A 614 -20.51 -37.01 31.60
C LEU A 614 -20.29 -38.02 30.48
N LEU A 615 -19.46 -39.02 30.77
CA LEU A 615 -19.00 -40.05 29.87
C LEU A 615 -19.18 -41.42 30.52
N LEU A 616 -20.06 -42.27 30.00
CA LEU A 616 -20.32 -43.62 30.53
C LEU A 616 -19.99 -44.69 29.49
N LYS A 617 -19.09 -45.61 29.81
CA LYS A 617 -18.71 -46.73 28.95
C LYS A 617 -19.56 -47.96 29.28
N ILE A 618 -20.24 -48.50 28.29
CA ILE A 618 -21.16 -49.64 28.39
C ILE A 618 -20.65 -50.74 27.46
N ASP A 619 -20.48 -51.96 27.94
CA ASP A 619 -20.08 -53.07 27.08
C ASP A 619 -21.22 -53.55 26.16
N HIS A 620 -20.92 -54.46 25.23
CA HIS A 620 -21.87 -55.02 24.27
C HIS A 620 -23.01 -55.84 24.91
N THR A 621 -22.97 -56.08 26.21
CA THR A 621 -24.02 -56.77 26.99
C THR A 621 -24.92 -55.80 27.75
N GLY A 622 -24.65 -54.50 27.67
CA GLY A 622 -25.41 -53.46 28.38
C GLY A 622 -24.91 -53.18 29.79
N LYS A 623 -23.73 -53.69 30.19
CA LYS A 623 -23.18 -53.43 31.52
C LYS A 623 -22.33 -52.16 31.51
N LEU A 624 -22.55 -51.28 32.49
CA LEU A 624 -21.66 -50.14 32.75
C LEU A 624 -20.29 -50.64 33.25
N VAL A 625 -19.22 -50.26 32.58
CA VAL A 625 -17.85 -50.69 32.89
C VAL A 625 -16.94 -49.57 33.35
N ALA A 626 -17.22 -48.31 32.98
CA ALA A 626 -16.48 -47.14 33.44
C ALA A 626 -17.31 -45.86 33.32
N SER A 627 -16.97 -44.85 34.12
CA SER A 627 -17.50 -43.49 34.01
C SER A 627 -16.38 -42.46 34.14
N LYS A 628 -16.53 -41.32 33.47
CA LYS A 628 -15.65 -40.16 33.55
C LYS A 628 -16.48 -38.88 33.57
N GLU A 629 -15.99 -37.87 34.26
CA GLU A 629 -16.59 -36.53 34.30
C GLU A 629 -15.55 -35.45 34.07
N PHE A 630 -15.91 -34.41 33.32
CA PHE A 630 -15.02 -33.29 33.00
C PHE A 630 -15.74 -31.98 33.25
N SER A 631 -15.04 -31.04 33.86
CA SER A 631 -15.54 -29.68 34.10
C SER A 631 -14.44 -28.68 33.86
N THR A 632 -14.82 -27.43 33.62
CA THR A 632 -13.96 -26.26 33.82
C THR A 632 -14.48 -25.44 34.99
N SER A 633 -13.71 -24.46 35.44
CA SER A 633 -14.11 -23.53 36.52
C SER A 633 -15.48 -22.87 36.30
N ASN A 634 -15.80 -22.49 35.05
CA ASN A 634 -17.08 -21.88 34.67
C ASN A 634 -18.10 -22.88 34.09
N GLY A 635 -17.79 -24.18 34.05
CA GLY A 635 -18.59 -25.21 33.39
C GLY A 635 -18.31 -25.36 31.89
N ILE A 636 -18.70 -26.49 31.33
CA ILE A 636 -18.42 -26.93 29.96
C ILE A 636 -19.62 -27.72 29.40
N GLN A 637 -19.93 -27.53 28.12
CA GLN A 637 -21.06 -28.19 27.46
C GLN A 637 -20.59 -29.04 26.29
N LEU A 638 -21.08 -30.27 26.21
CA LEU A 638 -20.74 -31.21 25.15
C LEU A 638 -21.41 -30.80 23.84
N ASN A 639 -20.63 -30.72 22.76
CA ASN A 639 -21.12 -30.43 21.42
C ASN A 639 -21.24 -31.72 20.60
N GLY A 640 -20.13 -32.46 20.48
CA GLY A 640 -20.05 -33.66 19.65
C GLY A 640 -19.00 -34.65 20.14
N VAL A 641 -19.21 -35.93 19.78
CA VAL A 641 -18.29 -37.04 20.08
C VAL A 641 -18.20 -37.94 18.85
N ALA A 642 -16.98 -38.30 18.49
CA ALA A 642 -16.70 -39.24 17.41
C ALA A 642 -15.68 -40.29 17.86
N GLY A 643 -15.83 -41.51 17.35
CA GLY A 643 -14.79 -42.54 17.48
C GLY A 643 -13.53 -42.11 16.73
N ALA A 644 -12.36 -42.29 17.34
CA ALA A 644 -11.09 -41.81 16.81
C ALA A 644 -10.09 -42.95 16.52
N GLY A 645 -10.61 -44.14 16.21
CA GLY A 645 -9.85 -45.37 16.00
C GLY A 645 -9.40 -46.04 17.31
N GLY A 646 -9.43 -47.37 17.35
CA GLY A 646 -9.18 -48.12 18.59
C GLY A 646 -10.17 -47.74 19.69
N ASN A 647 -9.68 -47.58 20.92
CA ASN A 647 -10.48 -47.18 22.09
C ASN A 647 -10.35 -45.68 22.42
N PHE A 648 -10.14 -44.84 21.41
CA PHE A 648 -10.06 -43.39 21.55
C PHE A 648 -11.35 -42.71 21.10
N VAL A 649 -11.70 -41.63 21.79
CA VAL A 649 -12.75 -40.70 21.36
C VAL A 649 -12.16 -39.32 21.09
N LEU A 650 -12.75 -38.65 20.11
CA LEU A 650 -12.60 -37.23 19.85
C LEU A 650 -13.84 -36.52 20.38
N ILE A 651 -13.63 -35.52 21.24
CA ILE A 651 -14.71 -34.76 21.89
C ILE A 651 -14.55 -33.29 21.52
N SER A 652 -15.65 -32.66 21.13
CA SER A 652 -15.79 -31.20 21.04
C SER A 652 -16.76 -30.73 22.11
N ALA A 653 -16.38 -29.65 22.79
CA ALA A 653 -17.17 -29.07 23.86
C ALA A 653 -16.96 -27.55 23.94
N THR A 654 -17.99 -26.82 24.34
CA THR A 654 -17.92 -25.38 24.54
C THR A 654 -17.62 -25.09 26.01
N ARG A 655 -16.48 -24.44 26.26
CA ARG A 655 -16.16 -23.90 27.59
C ARG A 655 -17.07 -22.71 27.86
N LEU A 656 -17.77 -22.72 28.99
CA LEU A 656 -18.66 -21.62 29.34
C LEU A 656 -17.89 -20.47 29.99
N GLY A 657 -18.42 -19.27 29.85
CA GLY A 657 -17.81 -18.05 30.36
C GLY A 657 -18.31 -16.82 29.62
N PRO A 658 -17.71 -15.64 29.88
CA PRO A 658 -18.03 -14.40 29.18
C PRO A 658 -17.76 -14.51 27.68
N ASN A 659 -16.62 -15.13 27.33
CA ASN A 659 -16.21 -15.48 25.97
C ASN A 659 -16.11 -17.01 25.91
N PRO A 660 -17.16 -17.71 25.45
CA PRO A 660 -17.11 -19.15 25.29
C PRO A 660 -16.23 -19.51 24.08
N ASP A 661 -15.44 -20.56 24.23
CA ASP A 661 -14.58 -21.07 23.15
C ASP A 661 -14.78 -22.58 23.02
N VAL A 662 -14.35 -23.14 21.90
CA VAL A 662 -14.46 -24.60 21.67
C VAL A 662 -13.17 -25.31 22.06
N VAL A 663 -13.32 -26.24 23.00
CA VAL A 663 -12.30 -27.20 23.40
C VAL A 663 -12.48 -28.47 22.57
N VAL A 664 -11.39 -28.93 21.97
CA VAL A 664 -11.33 -30.25 21.32
C VAL A 664 -10.27 -31.08 21.98
N PHE A 665 -10.62 -32.30 22.39
CA PHE A 665 -9.68 -33.23 22.99
C PHE A 665 -9.87 -34.66 22.51
N LYS A 666 -8.76 -35.39 22.46
CA LYS A 666 -8.71 -36.82 22.14
C LYS A 666 -8.18 -37.58 23.34
N MET A 667 -8.90 -38.61 23.76
CA MET A 667 -8.50 -39.42 24.92
C MET A 667 -8.95 -40.88 24.77
N SER A 668 -8.28 -41.79 25.49
CA SER A 668 -8.75 -43.16 25.62
C SER A 668 -9.76 -43.30 26.75
N PHE A 669 -10.67 -44.25 26.61
CA PHE A 669 -11.47 -44.70 27.73
C PHE A 669 -10.75 -45.72 28.59
#